data_AF-A0A922D9D4-F1
#
_entry.id   AF-A0A922D9D4-F1
#
_cell.length_a   1.000
_cell.length_b   1.000
_cell.length_c   1.000
_cell.angle_alpha   90.00
_cell.angle_beta   90.00
_cell.angle_gamma   90.00
#
_symmetry.space_group_name_H-M   'P 1'
#
loop_
_entity.id
_entity.type
_entity.pdbx_description
1 polymer ?
#
loop_
_entity_poly.entity_id
_entity_poly.type
_entity_poly.pdbx_seq_one_letter_code
_entity_poly.pdbx_strand_id
1 'polypeptide(L)'
;MMGERVYILPGRSLFNQRSLGLHLWMKMMDLVAREREFKVVIKFAARADLHHLGLFLQGRQADAPQEALQVLDIVLRELPTSRPRYCPVARSFYSPDLGRRESLGEGLESWRGFYQSIRPTQMGLSLNIDMSSTAFIEPLPVIEFVTQLLNRDVTSRPLSDSDRVKIKKALRGVKVEVTHRGNMRRKYRISGLTSQATRELTFPVDERGTVKSVVEYFYETYGFVIQQSQWPCLQVGNQQRPNYLPMEVCKIVEGQRYTKRLNDKQITALLRVTCQRPQQREYDIMKTVRHNAYDDDPYAKEFGIKISERLATVEARTLPAPWLKYHDTGREKHCLPQVGQWNMMNKKMVNGGVVNNWICINFSRVVQDGVAHGFCHELAQMCCISGMAFKLEPVLPPVTGRPDHVDKVLKTRFHDAMTKLQPQRKELDLVIVILPDNNGNLYGDLKRICETDLGLVSQCCLTKHVFKTNKQQYLANVALKINVKVGGRNTVLVDALSRRIPLVSDQPTIIFGADVTHPHPGEDSSPSIAAVVASQDWPEITKYAGLVCAQAHRQELIQDLFKTWQDPVRGTVSGGMIKELLISFHSATGQKPKRIIFYRDGVSEGQFYQVLLYELDAIRKACASLEPNYQPPVTFVVVQKRHHTRLFANNHHDRNTVDKSGNILPGTVVDSKICHPTEFDFYLCSHAGIQGTSRPAHYHVLWDENKFTADGLQSLTNNLCYTYARCTRSVSIVPPAYYAHLAAFRARFYMDAESSESGSMTSGAAGGRGGMGGAGPRSTRLPAANAAVRPLPALKENVKRVMFYC
;
A
#
# COMPACT_ATOMS: atom_id res chain seq x y z
N MET A 1 41.01 37.27 6.84
CA MET A 1 40.26 36.36 7.73
C MET A 1 38.89 36.09 7.12
N MET A 2 38.75 35.00 6.35
CA MET A 2 37.44 34.51 5.94
C MET A 2 36.82 33.85 7.17
N GLY A 3 35.80 34.47 7.76
CA GLY A 3 34.98 33.77 8.76
C GLY A 3 34.41 32.51 8.12
N GLU A 4 34.42 31.40 8.85
CA GLU A 4 33.85 30.13 8.42
C GLU A 4 32.40 30.36 7.97
N ARG A 5 32.12 30.09 6.69
CA ARG A 5 30.77 30.18 6.12
C ARG A 5 30.25 28.76 5.92
N VAL A 6 29.06 28.47 6.44
CA VAL A 6 28.41 27.16 6.27
C VAL A 6 27.60 27.18 4.97
N TYR A 7 27.87 26.21 4.10
CA TYR A 7 27.23 26.05 2.80
C TYR A 7 26.53 24.70 2.74
N ILE A 8 25.24 24.68 2.38
CA ILE A 8 24.45 23.45 2.27
C ILE A 8 24.13 23.19 0.80
N LEU A 9 24.60 22.04 0.29
CA LEU A 9 24.47 21.65 -1.11
C LEU A 9 23.79 20.27 -1.25
N PRO A 10 22.44 20.19 -1.21
CA PRO A 10 21.69 18.99 -1.52
C PRO A 10 21.70 18.73 -3.04
N GLY A 11 22.84 18.29 -3.58
CA GLY A 11 23.00 18.00 -5.00
C GLY A 11 23.21 19.25 -5.86
N ARG A 12 22.14 19.81 -6.46
CA ARG A 12 22.25 20.87 -7.50
C ARG A 12 22.03 22.31 -7.02
N SER A 13 21.46 22.51 -5.84
CA SER A 13 21.09 23.85 -5.33
C SER A 13 21.87 24.17 -4.06
N LEU A 14 22.37 25.41 -3.95
CA LEU A 14 23.15 25.90 -2.81
C LEU A 14 22.32 26.90 -2.00
N PHE A 15 22.25 26.73 -0.68
CA PHE A 15 21.54 27.64 0.23
C PHE A 15 22.51 28.35 1.18
N ASN A 16 22.27 29.64 1.43
CA ASN A 16 23.05 30.48 2.32
C ASN A 16 22.16 31.57 2.94
N GLN A 17 22.48 32.01 4.15
CA GLN A 17 21.82 33.12 4.85
C GLN A 17 22.18 34.50 4.26
N ARG A 18 23.30 34.64 3.54
CA ARG A 18 23.79 35.93 2.96
C ARG A 18 23.96 35.85 1.44
N SER A 19 23.79 36.97 0.72
CA SER A 19 23.90 37.01 -0.74
C SER A 19 25.30 36.69 -1.24
N LEU A 20 25.39 36.01 -2.38
CA LEU A 20 26.63 35.65 -3.07
C LEU A 20 26.53 36.10 -4.53
N GLY A 21 27.64 36.63 -5.05
CA GLY A 21 27.92 36.67 -6.48
C GLY A 21 29.35 36.22 -6.70
N LEU A 22 29.59 34.94 -7.00
CA LEU A 22 30.95 34.41 -7.22
C LEU A 22 30.94 33.22 -8.19
N HIS A 23 31.93 33.20 -9.09
CA HIS A 23 32.36 32.04 -9.88
C HIS A 23 33.59 31.41 -9.19
N LEU A 24 33.59 30.10 -8.95
CA LEU A 24 34.69 29.40 -8.28
C LEU A 24 35.09 28.14 -9.07
N TRP A 25 36.40 27.89 -9.12
CA TRP A 25 36.98 26.63 -9.57
C TRP A 25 37.32 25.79 -8.35
N MET A 26 36.84 24.54 -8.28
CA MET A 26 37.17 23.62 -7.19
C MET A 26 37.93 22.41 -7.74
N LYS A 27 39.13 22.17 -7.18
CA LYS A 27 39.84 20.90 -7.33
C LYS A 27 39.43 19.96 -6.20
N MET A 28 38.94 18.77 -6.54
CA MET A 28 38.63 17.72 -5.57
C MET A 28 39.43 16.46 -5.91
N MET A 29 40.07 15.87 -4.90
CA MET A 29 40.66 14.54 -5.02
C MET A 29 39.55 13.48 -4.96
N ASP A 30 39.44 12.63 -5.98
CA ASP A 30 38.55 11.47 -5.93
C ASP A 30 39.16 10.38 -5.03
N LEU A 31 38.35 9.42 -4.57
CA LEU A 31 38.70 8.30 -3.69
C LEU A 31 39.83 7.37 -4.21
N VAL A 32 40.39 7.67 -5.38
CA VAL A 32 41.46 6.91 -6.07
C VAL A 32 42.68 7.81 -6.36
N ALA A 33 42.81 8.96 -5.69
CA ALA A 33 43.92 9.91 -5.87
C ALA A 33 44.15 10.38 -7.32
N ARG A 34 43.11 10.35 -8.16
CA ARG A 34 43.11 11.01 -9.47
C ARG A 34 42.50 12.40 -9.30
N GLU A 35 43.23 13.44 -9.67
CA GLU A 35 42.68 14.79 -9.77
C GLU A 35 41.56 14.79 -10.82
N ARG A 36 40.36 15.21 -10.40
CA ARG A 36 39.25 15.51 -11.30
C ARG A 36 38.90 16.97 -11.12
N GLU A 37 38.96 17.73 -12.20
CA GLU A 37 38.54 19.12 -12.21
C GLU A 37 37.03 19.20 -12.43
N PHE A 38 36.35 19.91 -11.53
CA PHE A 38 34.92 20.16 -11.64
C PHE A 38 34.69 21.67 -11.85
N LYS A 39 33.95 22.02 -12.90
CA LYS A 39 33.45 23.39 -13.08
C LYS A 39 32.14 23.54 -12.33
N VAL A 40 32.14 24.33 -11.25
CA VAL A 40 30.95 24.61 -10.44
C VAL A 40 30.45 26.01 -10.77
N VAL A 41 29.18 26.12 -11.20
CA VAL A 41 28.55 27.42 -11.49
C VAL A 41 27.47 27.66 -10.46
N ILE A 42 27.66 28.67 -9.62
CA ILE A 42 26.69 29.11 -8.61
C ILE A 42 25.95 30.31 -9.19
N LYS A 43 24.61 30.24 -9.23
CA LYS A 43 23.74 31.35 -9.67
C LYS A 43 22.70 31.62 -8.59
N PHE A 44 22.46 32.88 -8.30
CA PHE A 44 21.33 33.28 -7.46
C PHE A 44 20.02 32.88 -8.14
N ALA A 45 19.14 32.20 -7.42
CA ALA A 45 17.85 31.73 -7.93
C ALA A 45 16.69 32.54 -7.35
N ALA A 46 16.55 32.57 -6.02
CA ALA A 46 15.47 33.25 -5.31
C ALA A 46 15.84 33.50 -3.84
N ARG A 47 15.01 34.30 -3.14
CA ARG A 47 15.08 34.52 -1.68
C ARG A 47 13.86 33.88 -1.04
N ALA A 48 14.07 33.00 -0.06
CA ALA A 48 12.98 32.42 0.73
C ALA A 48 12.41 33.45 1.72
N ASP A 49 11.10 33.63 1.71
CA ASP A 49 10.40 34.59 2.57
C ASP A 49 9.92 33.94 3.88
N LEU A 50 10.70 34.12 4.95
CA LEU A 50 10.34 33.67 6.29
C LEU A 50 9.29 34.57 6.97
N HIS A 51 9.09 35.80 6.49
CA HIS A 51 8.04 36.67 7.00
C HIS A 51 6.66 36.17 6.55
N HIS A 52 6.52 35.80 5.27
CA HIS A 52 5.33 35.11 4.76
C HIS A 52 5.06 33.82 5.58
N LEU A 53 6.10 33.04 5.90
CA LEU A 53 5.93 31.85 6.74
C LEU A 53 5.38 32.20 8.13
N GLY A 54 5.87 33.27 8.75
CA GLY A 54 5.33 33.78 10.01
C GLY A 54 3.87 34.20 9.91
N LEU A 55 3.47 34.90 8.84
CA LEU A 55 2.07 35.29 8.61
C LEU A 55 1.15 34.09 8.37
N PHE A 56 1.62 33.10 7.60
CA PHE A 56 0.89 31.85 7.36
C PHE A 56 0.65 31.06 8.65
N LEU A 57 1.68 30.90 9.49
CA LEU A 57 1.56 30.22 10.79
C LEU A 57 0.61 30.95 11.76
N GLN A 58 0.49 32.28 11.64
CA GLN A 58 -0.47 33.08 12.40
C GLN A 58 -1.88 33.08 11.80
N GLY A 59 -2.08 32.38 10.68
CA GLY A 59 -3.32 32.35 9.92
C GLY A 59 -3.71 33.66 9.25
N ARG A 60 -2.74 34.59 9.09
CA ARG A 60 -2.94 35.88 8.40
C ARG A 60 -2.80 35.75 6.89
N GLN A 61 -2.19 34.68 6.40
CA GLN A 61 -2.19 34.29 5.00
C GLN A 61 -2.61 32.83 4.85
N ALA A 62 -3.32 32.53 3.76
CA ALA A 62 -3.84 31.20 3.48
C ALA A 62 -2.80 30.30 2.81
N ASP A 63 -1.95 30.87 1.96
CA ASP A 63 -1.00 30.09 1.16
C ASP A 63 0.27 29.77 1.97
N ALA A 64 0.65 28.50 1.99
CA ALA A 64 1.89 28.07 2.62
C ALA A 64 3.11 28.39 1.73
N PRO A 65 4.15 29.08 2.23
CA PRO A 65 5.36 29.35 1.46
C PRO A 65 6.23 28.09 1.34
N GLN A 66 5.94 27.27 0.32
CA GLN A 66 6.58 25.97 0.08
C GLN A 66 8.10 26.07 -0.04
N GLU A 67 8.61 27.13 -0.67
CA GLU A 67 10.04 27.37 -0.84
C GLU A 67 10.75 27.54 0.52
N ALA A 68 10.15 28.31 1.43
CA ALA A 68 10.67 28.50 2.78
C ALA A 68 10.66 27.19 3.58
N LEU A 69 9.56 26.45 3.54
CA LEU A 69 9.45 25.13 4.19
C LEU A 69 10.48 24.14 3.63
N GLN A 70 10.68 24.13 2.31
CA GLN A 70 11.67 23.27 1.65
C GLN A 70 13.10 23.62 2.05
N VAL A 71 13.44 24.91 2.14
CA VAL A 71 14.77 25.36 2.61
C VAL A 71 15.02 24.88 4.03
N LEU A 72 14.04 25.04 4.93
CA LEU A 72 14.16 24.58 6.32
C LEU A 72 14.28 23.05 6.40
N ASP A 73 13.52 22.30 5.61
CA ASP A 73 13.65 20.83 5.53
C ASP A 73 15.06 20.42 5.09
N ILE A 74 15.64 21.11 4.10
CA ILE A 74 16.99 20.86 3.61
C ILE A 74 18.03 21.12 4.70
N VAL A 75 17.95 22.27 5.38
CA VAL A 75 18.88 22.65 6.46
C VAL A 75 18.93 21.55 7.53
N LEU A 76 17.76 21.14 8.02
CA LEU A 76 17.65 20.14 9.08
C LEU A 76 18.10 18.73 8.66
N ARG A 77 18.17 18.47 7.36
CA ARG A 77 18.59 17.18 6.82
C ARG A 77 20.10 17.10 6.57
N GLU A 78 20.82 18.20 6.63
CA GLU A 78 22.25 18.22 6.33
C GLU A 78 23.07 17.49 7.40
N LEU A 79 22.75 17.68 8.69
CA LEU A 79 23.42 16.97 9.78
C LEU A 79 23.37 15.44 9.64
N PRO A 80 22.20 14.79 9.49
CA PRO A 80 22.17 13.35 9.28
C PRO A 80 22.73 12.93 7.90
N THR A 81 22.68 13.79 6.88
CA THR A 81 23.25 13.45 5.55
C THR A 81 24.78 13.44 5.57
N SER A 82 25.41 14.35 6.32
CA SER A 82 26.86 14.48 6.42
C SER A 82 27.51 13.40 7.29
N ARG A 83 26.74 12.70 8.14
CA ARG A 83 27.26 11.59 8.96
C ARG A 83 27.55 10.34 8.09
N PRO A 84 28.78 9.78 8.14
CA PRO A 84 29.24 8.78 7.18
C PRO A 84 28.53 7.42 7.24
N ARG A 85 27.75 7.14 8.29
CA ARG A 85 27.05 5.85 8.48
C ARG A 85 25.55 5.91 8.23
N TYR A 86 25.00 7.07 7.92
CA TYR A 86 23.61 7.17 7.47
C TYR A 86 23.48 6.97 5.96
N CYS A 87 22.48 6.18 5.60
CA CYS A 87 22.03 5.96 4.23
C CYS A 87 20.72 6.72 4.03
N PRO A 88 20.75 7.91 3.38
CA PRO A 88 19.55 8.68 3.11
C PRO A 88 18.71 8.00 2.05
N VAL A 89 17.41 7.87 2.31
CA VAL A 89 16.43 7.25 1.43
C VAL A 89 15.14 8.08 1.51
N ALA A 90 14.88 8.87 0.46
CA ALA A 90 13.78 9.83 0.44
C ALA A 90 13.84 10.78 1.65
N ARG A 91 12.87 10.72 2.58
CA ARG A 91 12.81 11.51 3.81
C ARG A 91 13.23 10.73 5.07
N SER A 92 13.92 9.60 4.89
CA SER A 92 14.39 8.77 5.99
C SER A 92 15.90 8.54 5.93
N PHE A 93 16.49 8.27 7.10
CA PHE A 93 17.91 7.98 7.27
C PHE A 93 18.05 6.62 7.95
N TYR A 94 18.76 5.69 7.32
CA TYR A 94 18.96 4.33 7.84
C TYR A 94 20.42 4.11 8.20
N SER A 95 20.69 3.36 9.26
CA SER A 95 22.07 3.02 9.63
C SER A 95 22.13 1.61 10.21
N PRO A 96 23.24 0.89 9.98
CA PRO A 96 23.47 -0.38 10.62
C PRO A 96 23.69 -0.29 12.14
N ASP A 97 24.00 0.91 12.64
CA ASP A 97 24.28 1.15 14.07
C ASP A 97 23.02 1.59 14.84
N LEU A 98 21.95 1.93 14.11
CA LEU A 98 20.67 2.25 14.72
C LEU A 98 19.98 0.94 15.12
N GLY A 99 20.31 0.44 16.30
CA GLY A 99 19.77 -0.81 16.84
C GLY A 99 20.41 -2.05 16.22
N ARG A 100 19.79 -3.22 16.46
CA ARG A 100 20.33 -4.52 16.03
C ARG A 100 19.93 -4.82 14.58
N ARG A 101 20.90 -5.23 13.76
CA ARG A 101 20.65 -5.82 12.44
C ARG A 101 20.02 -7.20 12.62
N GLU A 102 18.96 -7.48 11.89
CA GLU A 102 18.35 -8.81 11.85
C GLU A 102 18.29 -9.33 10.43
N SER A 103 18.77 -10.56 10.23
CA SER A 103 18.68 -11.21 8.92
C SER A 103 17.22 -11.51 8.57
N LEU A 104 16.87 -11.18 7.34
CA LEU A 104 15.59 -11.49 6.70
C LEU A 104 15.69 -12.78 5.87
N GLY A 105 16.89 -13.35 5.73
CA GLY A 105 17.18 -14.52 4.89
C GLY A 105 17.40 -14.18 3.42
N GLU A 106 18.00 -15.12 2.69
CA GLU A 106 18.42 -14.95 1.28
C GLU A 106 19.39 -13.77 1.06
N GLY A 107 20.31 -13.53 2.01
CA GLY A 107 21.32 -12.46 1.93
C GLY A 107 20.77 -11.05 2.14
N LEU A 108 19.64 -10.92 2.82
CA LEU A 108 19.01 -9.65 3.16
C LEU A 108 18.98 -9.45 4.67
N GLU A 109 19.21 -8.22 5.11
CA GLU A 109 19.09 -7.81 6.51
C GLU A 109 18.18 -6.58 6.66
N SER A 110 17.68 -6.36 7.87
CA SER A 110 16.92 -5.16 8.21
C SER A 110 17.81 -4.12 8.86
N TRP A 111 17.72 -2.88 8.36
CA TRP A 111 18.31 -1.71 9.02
C TRP A 111 17.20 -0.86 9.60
N ARG A 112 17.39 -0.35 10.81
CA ARG A 112 16.52 0.69 11.37
C ARG A 112 17.01 2.07 10.95
N GLY A 113 16.09 3.00 11.06
CA GLY A 113 16.26 4.38 10.68
C GLY A 113 15.17 5.23 11.27
N PHE A 114 15.16 6.49 10.87
CA PHE A 114 14.13 7.43 11.25
C PHE A 114 13.71 8.25 10.03
N TYR A 115 12.44 8.58 9.98
CA TYR A 115 11.86 9.59 9.13
C TYR A 115 12.07 10.97 9.74
N GLN A 116 12.23 11.98 8.90
CA GLN A 116 12.30 13.38 9.31
C GLN A 116 11.54 14.26 8.31
N SER A 117 10.69 15.15 8.82
CA SER A 117 10.13 16.26 8.03
C SER A 117 9.75 17.44 8.90
N ILE A 118 9.94 18.66 8.39
CA ILE A 118 9.32 19.85 8.99
C ILE A 118 7.85 19.95 8.60
N ARG A 119 7.00 20.40 9.52
CA ARG A 119 5.55 20.59 9.32
C ARG A 119 5.10 21.93 9.89
N PRO A 120 4.37 22.76 9.13
CA PRO A 120 3.66 23.89 9.69
C PRO A 120 2.43 23.41 10.46
N THR A 121 2.24 23.94 11.66
CA THR A 121 1.14 23.56 12.55
C THR A 121 0.62 24.77 13.30
N GLN A 122 -0.54 24.65 13.96
CA GLN A 122 -1.11 25.72 14.79
C GLN A 122 -0.18 26.16 15.95
N MET A 123 0.72 25.28 16.41
CA MET A 123 1.73 25.62 17.43
C MET A 123 3.03 26.20 16.83
N GLY A 124 3.07 26.49 15.52
CA GLY A 124 4.26 26.90 14.79
C GLY A 124 4.88 25.77 13.97
N LEU A 125 6.19 25.82 13.74
CA LEU A 125 6.90 24.76 13.02
C LEU A 125 7.19 23.57 13.95
N SER A 126 6.93 22.36 13.45
CA SER A 126 7.19 21.11 14.17
C SER A 126 8.12 20.22 13.35
N LEU A 127 9.13 19.64 14.01
CA LEU A 127 9.99 18.61 13.43
C LEU A 127 9.40 17.24 13.74
N ASN A 128 8.83 16.60 12.72
CA ASN A 128 8.22 15.28 12.84
C ASN A 128 9.28 14.18 12.64
N ILE A 129 9.51 13.37 13.67
CA ILE A 129 10.44 12.24 13.66
C ILE A 129 9.67 10.95 13.99
N ASP A 130 9.86 9.91 13.18
CA ASP A 130 9.25 8.59 13.41
C ASP A 130 10.22 7.46 13.06
N MET A 131 10.20 6.36 13.80
CA MET A 131 11.07 5.21 13.54
C MET A 131 10.64 4.45 12.30
N SER A 132 11.60 4.05 11.47
CA SER A 132 11.37 3.22 10.28
C SER A 132 12.39 2.09 10.19
N SER A 133 12.04 1.02 9.47
CA SER A 133 13.01 0.00 9.07
C SER A 133 12.77 -0.42 7.63
N THR A 134 13.84 -0.80 6.93
CA THR A 134 13.76 -1.30 5.55
C THR A 134 14.82 -2.38 5.33
N ALA A 135 14.63 -3.19 4.28
CA ALA A 135 15.59 -4.21 3.89
C ALA A 135 16.81 -3.60 3.16
N PHE A 136 17.99 -4.11 3.51
CA PHE A 136 19.27 -3.88 2.87
C PHE A 136 19.88 -5.22 2.46
N ILE A 137 20.76 -5.19 1.46
CA ILE A 137 21.50 -6.38 1.03
C ILE A 137 22.69 -6.54 1.98
N GLU A 138 22.85 -7.74 2.54
CA GLU A 138 23.96 -8.05 3.45
C GLU A 138 25.31 -7.87 2.72
N PRO A 139 26.33 -7.23 3.34
CA PRO A 139 27.64 -6.99 2.73
C PRO A 139 28.54 -8.25 2.76
N LEU A 140 28.04 -9.34 2.18
CA LEU A 140 28.69 -10.66 2.16
C LEU A 140 29.64 -10.83 0.97
N PRO A 141 30.65 -11.72 1.06
CA PRO A 141 31.26 -12.33 -0.11
C PRO A 141 30.18 -12.89 -1.06
N VAL A 142 30.34 -12.72 -2.37
CA VAL A 142 29.30 -13.10 -3.34
C VAL A 142 29.00 -14.59 -3.29
N ILE A 143 30.01 -15.43 -3.01
CA ILE A 143 29.82 -16.88 -2.82
C ILE A 143 28.86 -17.17 -1.66
N GLU A 144 29.08 -16.54 -0.50
CA GLU A 144 28.21 -16.70 0.68
C GLU A 144 26.79 -16.21 0.41
N PHE A 145 26.64 -15.06 -0.28
CA PHE A 145 25.33 -14.56 -0.68
C PHE A 145 24.58 -15.56 -1.56
N VAL A 146 25.26 -16.17 -2.53
CA VAL A 146 24.66 -17.19 -3.41
C VAL A 146 24.26 -18.43 -2.61
N THR A 147 25.09 -18.89 -1.67
CA THR A 147 24.78 -20.00 -0.77
C THR A 147 23.52 -19.71 0.06
N GLN A 148 23.41 -18.51 0.65
CA GLN A 148 22.21 -18.11 1.39
C GLN A 148 20.97 -17.98 0.49
N LEU A 149 21.11 -17.44 -0.72
CA LEU A 149 20.01 -17.28 -1.68
C LEU A 149 19.44 -18.62 -2.14
N LEU A 150 20.30 -19.63 -2.32
CA LEU A 150 19.90 -20.97 -2.76
C LEU A 150 19.51 -21.88 -1.58
N ASN A 151 19.78 -21.45 -0.35
CA ASN A 151 19.49 -22.17 0.89
C ASN A 151 20.00 -23.62 0.87
N ARG A 152 21.20 -23.82 0.32
CA ARG A 152 21.91 -25.10 0.26
C ARG A 152 23.39 -24.85 0.08
N ASP A 153 24.22 -25.78 0.53
CA ASP A 153 25.64 -25.74 0.22
C ASP A 153 25.86 -26.04 -1.28
N VAL A 154 26.20 -25.00 -2.04
CA VAL A 154 26.40 -25.05 -3.48
C VAL A 154 27.85 -25.24 -3.89
N THR A 155 28.78 -25.27 -2.92
CA THR A 155 30.21 -25.42 -3.22
C THR A 155 30.55 -26.80 -3.79
N SER A 156 29.68 -27.80 -3.59
CA SER A 156 29.88 -29.20 -4.00
C SER A 156 29.22 -29.61 -5.32
N ARG A 157 28.38 -28.76 -5.94
CA ARG A 157 27.65 -29.09 -7.18
C ARG A 157 27.63 -27.92 -8.19
N PRO A 158 27.61 -28.20 -9.51
CA PRO A 158 27.38 -27.15 -10.51
C PRO A 158 26.02 -26.46 -10.34
N LEU A 159 25.94 -25.18 -10.70
CA LEU A 159 24.70 -24.41 -10.69
C LEU A 159 23.80 -24.84 -11.87
N SER A 160 22.54 -25.14 -11.60
CA SER A 160 21.55 -25.39 -12.67
C SER A 160 21.17 -24.09 -13.39
N ASP A 161 20.53 -24.20 -14.56
CA ASP A 161 19.99 -23.05 -15.27
C ASP A 161 18.99 -22.24 -14.41
N SER A 162 18.17 -22.94 -13.61
CA SER A 162 17.25 -22.32 -12.66
C SER A 162 17.98 -21.50 -11.60
N ASP A 163 19.07 -22.05 -11.05
CA ASP A 163 19.91 -21.35 -10.07
C ASP A 163 20.55 -20.11 -10.70
N ARG A 164 21.11 -20.24 -11.91
CA ARG A 164 21.70 -19.11 -12.65
C ARG A 164 20.69 -18.00 -12.87
N VAL A 165 19.45 -18.33 -13.24
CA VAL A 165 18.38 -17.34 -13.41
C VAL A 165 18.03 -16.67 -12.08
N LYS A 166 17.91 -17.44 -10.98
CA LYS A 166 17.65 -16.90 -9.63
C LYS A 166 18.77 -15.95 -9.17
N ILE A 167 20.03 -16.36 -9.30
CA ILE A 167 21.21 -15.55 -8.93
C ILE A 167 21.28 -14.28 -9.80
N LYS A 168 21.13 -14.42 -11.12
CA LYS A 168 21.12 -13.27 -12.05
C LYS A 168 20.05 -12.27 -11.66
N LYS A 169 18.83 -12.74 -11.34
CA LYS A 169 17.73 -11.88 -10.90
C LYS A 169 18.07 -11.18 -9.57
N ALA A 170 18.71 -11.86 -8.62
CA ALA A 170 19.08 -11.29 -7.33
C ALA A 170 20.18 -10.22 -7.44
N LEU A 171 21.30 -10.55 -8.10
CA LEU A 171 22.52 -9.73 -8.15
C LEU A 171 22.50 -8.60 -9.20
N ARG A 172 21.60 -8.66 -10.20
CA ARG A 172 21.54 -7.61 -11.23
C ARG A 172 21.30 -6.23 -10.61
N GLY A 173 22.19 -5.30 -10.92
CA GLY A 173 22.16 -3.92 -10.44
C GLY A 173 22.86 -3.70 -9.09
N VAL A 174 23.26 -4.75 -8.38
CA VAL A 174 24.00 -4.70 -7.12
C VAL A 174 25.45 -4.26 -7.38
N LYS A 175 26.01 -3.47 -6.47
CA LYS A 175 27.40 -3.05 -6.47
C LYS A 175 28.24 -4.03 -5.65
N VAL A 176 29.37 -4.43 -6.20
CA VAL A 176 30.38 -5.26 -5.55
C VAL A 176 31.73 -4.56 -5.57
N GLU A 177 32.58 -4.86 -4.61
CA GLU A 177 33.99 -4.50 -4.60
C GLU A 177 34.87 -5.73 -4.81
N VAL A 178 36.00 -5.53 -5.49
CA VAL A 178 36.95 -6.61 -5.75
C VAL A 178 37.90 -6.82 -4.57
N THR A 179 38.18 -8.08 -4.26
CA THR A 179 39.01 -8.47 -3.11
C THR A 179 40.43 -8.91 -3.48
N HIS A 180 40.66 -9.28 -4.75
CA HIS A 180 41.93 -9.85 -5.26
C HIS A 180 43.09 -8.85 -5.47
N ARG A 181 42.87 -7.54 -5.29
CA ARG A 181 43.86 -6.48 -5.61
C ARG A 181 44.47 -5.80 -4.37
N GLY A 182 44.68 -6.55 -3.28
CA GLY A 182 45.20 -6.01 -2.03
C GLY A 182 44.34 -4.86 -1.49
N ASN A 183 44.94 -3.69 -1.26
CA ASN A 183 44.26 -2.51 -0.70
C ASN A 183 43.33 -1.79 -1.70
N MET A 184 43.40 -2.11 -3.00
CA MET A 184 42.59 -1.45 -4.03
C MET A 184 41.20 -2.09 -4.15
N ARG A 185 40.24 -1.60 -3.36
CA ARG A 185 38.84 -2.07 -3.35
C ARG A 185 37.97 -1.39 -4.40
N ARG A 186 38.25 -1.65 -5.69
CA ARG A 186 37.49 -1.04 -6.80
C ARG A 186 36.04 -1.56 -6.83
N LYS A 187 35.08 -0.64 -6.95
CA LYS A 187 33.64 -0.94 -6.97
C LYS A 187 33.11 -1.06 -8.40
N TYR A 188 32.25 -2.04 -8.63
CA TYR A 188 31.59 -2.30 -9.91
C TYR A 188 30.10 -2.58 -9.72
N ARG A 189 29.29 -2.26 -10.72
CA ARG A 189 27.86 -2.61 -10.75
C ARG A 189 27.65 -3.83 -11.65
N ILE A 190 26.96 -4.83 -11.13
CA ILE A 190 26.66 -6.08 -11.84
C ILE A 190 25.60 -5.82 -12.90
N SER A 191 25.91 -6.14 -14.15
CA SER A 191 24.98 -6.08 -15.28
C SER A 191 24.32 -7.44 -15.55
N GLY A 192 25.04 -8.53 -15.28
CA GLY A 192 24.56 -9.90 -15.50
C GLY A 192 25.52 -10.97 -15.01
N LEU A 193 25.25 -12.20 -15.45
CA LEU A 193 26.12 -13.36 -15.25
C LEU A 193 26.48 -13.93 -16.63
N THR A 194 27.66 -14.53 -16.75
CA THR A 194 28.07 -15.25 -17.96
C THR A 194 27.22 -16.51 -18.15
N SER A 195 27.06 -16.93 -19.41
CA SER A 195 26.43 -18.21 -19.75
C SER A 195 27.37 -19.39 -19.51
N GLN A 196 28.66 -19.20 -19.79
CA GLN A 196 29.72 -20.19 -19.62
C GLN A 196 30.30 -20.17 -18.20
N ALA A 197 30.87 -21.31 -17.78
CA ALA A 197 31.63 -21.45 -16.55
C ALA A 197 32.96 -20.69 -16.62
N THR A 198 33.50 -20.27 -15.48
CA THR A 198 34.74 -19.48 -15.39
C THR A 198 35.93 -20.20 -16.03
N ARG A 199 36.03 -21.53 -15.90
CA ARG A 199 37.08 -22.36 -16.52
C ARG A 199 37.07 -22.36 -18.05
N GLU A 200 35.92 -22.13 -18.67
CA GLU A 200 35.73 -22.14 -20.13
C GLU A 200 35.71 -20.72 -20.72
N LEU A 201 35.67 -19.70 -19.86
CA LEU A 201 35.47 -18.33 -20.27
C LEU A 201 36.80 -17.69 -20.67
N THR A 202 36.85 -17.19 -21.90
CA THR A 202 37.99 -16.46 -22.44
C THR A 202 37.61 -15.03 -22.78
N PHE A 203 38.61 -14.14 -22.80
CA PHE A 203 38.41 -12.73 -23.14
C PHE A 203 39.68 -12.12 -23.76
N PRO A 204 39.53 -11.08 -24.60
CA PRO A 204 40.68 -10.35 -25.13
C PRO A 204 41.33 -9.49 -24.03
N VAL A 205 42.61 -9.70 -23.78
CA VAL A 205 43.40 -9.03 -22.72
C VAL A 205 43.92 -7.67 -23.20
N ASP A 206 44.16 -7.52 -24.50
CA ASP A 206 44.67 -6.30 -25.13
C ASP A 206 43.92 -5.97 -26.44
N GLU A 207 44.22 -4.80 -27.00
CA GLU A 207 43.64 -4.36 -28.28
C GLU A 207 44.26 -5.09 -29.49
N ARG A 208 45.33 -5.88 -29.26
CA ARG A 208 45.98 -6.72 -30.27
C ARG A 208 45.29 -8.06 -30.45
N GLY A 209 44.28 -8.36 -29.63
CA GLY A 209 43.46 -9.56 -29.73
C GLY A 209 44.02 -10.76 -28.98
N THR A 210 44.99 -10.60 -28.09
CA THR A 210 45.51 -11.70 -27.26
C THR A 210 44.40 -12.24 -26.37
N VAL A 211 44.00 -13.49 -26.58
CA VAL A 211 42.94 -14.14 -25.79
C VAL A 211 43.56 -14.95 -24.66
N LYS A 212 43.06 -14.79 -23.44
CA LYS A 212 43.37 -15.67 -22.30
C LYS A 212 42.09 -16.17 -21.65
N SER A 213 42.17 -17.32 -20.97
CA SER A 213 41.09 -17.72 -20.06
C SER A 213 41.09 -16.84 -18.81
N VAL A 214 39.92 -16.72 -18.18
CA VAL A 214 39.80 -15.99 -16.90
C VAL A 214 40.67 -16.65 -15.82
N VAL A 215 40.77 -17.98 -15.79
CA VAL A 215 41.57 -18.71 -14.81
C VAL A 215 43.06 -18.40 -14.96
N GLU A 216 43.60 -18.51 -16.18
CA GLU A 216 45.00 -18.20 -16.47
C GLU A 216 45.33 -16.75 -16.14
N TYR A 217 44.47 -15.81 -16.57
CA TYR A 217 44.68 -14.39 -16.30
C TYR A 217 44.74 -14.08 -14.81
N PHE A 218 43.85 -14.66 -14.00
CA PHE A 218 43.84 -14.41 -12.56
C PHE A 218 45.03 -15.04 -11.83
N TYR A 219 45.48 -16.22 -12.27
CA TYR A 219 46.67 -16.87 -11.74
C TYR A 219 47.94 -16.08 -12.08
N GLU A 220 48.16 -15.76 -13.35
CA GLU A 220 49.38 -15.06 -13.79
C GLU A 220 49.46 -13.61 -13.30
N THR A 221 48.33 -12.89 -13.30
CA THR A 221 48.31 -11.45 -12.97
C THR A 221 48.26 -11.19 -11.47
N TYR A 222 47.54 -12.02 -10.72
CA TYR A 222 47.25 -11.77 -9.29
C TYR A 222 47.72 -12.90 -8.36
N GLY A 223 48.27 -14.00 -8.88
CA GLY A 223 48.60 -15.17 -8.08
C GLY A 223 47.37 -15.84 -7.45
N PHE A 224 46.16 -15.62 -7.99
CA PHE A 224 44.92 -16.08 -7.39
C PHE A 224 44.42 -17.38 -8.06
N VAL A 225 44.35 -18.45 -7.27
CA VAL A 225 43.83 -19.76 -7.73
C VAL A 225 42.32 -19.83 -7.49
N ILE A 226 41.55 -19.77 -8.58
CA ILE A 226 40.08 -19.85 -8.55
C ILE A 226 39.65 -21.28 -8.20
N GLN A 227 38.92 -21.46 -7.10
CA GLN A 227 38.47 -22.78 -6.65
C GLN A 227 37.14 -23.19 -7.32
N GLN A 228 36.18 -22.28 -7.38
CA GLN A 228 34.86 -22.44 -7.96
C GLN A 228 34.86 -22.14 -9.46
N SER A 229 35.78 -22.77 -10.21
CA SER A 229 35.97 -22.53 -11.64
C SER A 229 34.78 -23.01 -12.51
N GLN A 230 33.92 -23.87 -11.96
CA GLN A 230 32.67 -24.33 -12.55
C GLN A 230 31.51 -23.33 -12.45
N TRP A 231 31.65 -22.25 -11.67
CA TRP A 231 30.62 -21.21 -11.54
C TRP A 231 30.78 -20.15 -12.66
N PRO A 232 29.70 -19.45 -13.04
CA PRO A 232 29.79 -18.33 -13.98
C PRO A 232 30.47 -17.12 -13.33
N CYS A 233 31.02 -16.24 -14.17
CA CYS A 233 31.53 -14.94 -13.74
C CYS A 233 30.41 -13.91 -13.61
N LEU A 234 30.62 -12.92 -12.74
CA LEU A 234 29.87 -11.67 -12.76
C LEU A 234 30.27 -10.85 -13.97
N GLN A 235 29.28 -10.37 -14.72
CA GLN A 235 29.50 -9.42 -15.80
C GLN A 235 29.31 -7.99 -15.25
N VAL A 236 30.34 -7.14 -15.41
CA VAL A 236 30.33 -5.75 -14.96
C VAL A 236 30.86 -4.82 -16.05
N GLY A 237 30.70 -3.50 -15.89
CA GLY A 237 31.21 -2.51 -16.84
C GLY A 237 30.27 -2.26 -18.04
N ASN A 238 30.83 -1.83 -19.17
CA ASN A 238 30.07 -1.50 -20.38
C ASN A 238 29.61 -2.80 -21.10
N GLN A 239 28.41 -2.80 -21.67
CA GLN A 239 27.91 -3.94 -22.45
C GLN A 239 28.75 -4.23 -23.70
N GLN A 240 29.39 -3.21 -24.28
CA GLN A 240 30.25 -3.37 -25.47
C GLN A 240 31.65 -3.90 -25.14
N ARG A 241 32.15 -3.66 -23.92
CA ARG A 241 33.42 -4.19 -23.41
C ARG A 241 33.19 -4.67 -21.96
N PRO A 242 32.60 -5.87 -21.78
CA PRO A 242 32.29 -6.38 -20.46
C PRO A 242 33.56 -6.83 -19.74
N ASN A 243 33.61 -6.57 -18.44
CA ASN A 243 34.61 -7.15 -17.55
C ASN A 243 34.00 -8.36 -16.86
N TYR A 244 34.77 -9.44 -16.77
CA TYR A 244 34.38 -10.68 -16.11
C TYR A 244 35.10 -10.79 -14.77
N LEU A 245 34.32 -10.95 -13.70
CA LEU A 245 34.84 -11.11 -12.35
C LEU A 245 34.39 -12.47 -11.78
N PRO A 246 35.31 -13.37 -11.43
CA PRO A 246 34.96 -14.56 -10.65
C PRO A 246 34.21 -14.15 -9.37
N MET A 247 33.18 -14.91 -8.98
CA MET A 247 32.37 -14.56 -7.81
C MET A 247 33.18 -14.57 -6.51
N GLU A 248 34.22 -15.42 -6.43
CA GLU A 248 35.12 -15.56 -5.26
C GLU A 248 35.87 -14.28 -4.92
N VAL A 249 36.16 -13.46 -5.93
CA VAL A 249 36.94 -12.24 -5.76
C VAL A 249 36.08 -11.00 -5.56
N CYS A 250 34.80 -11.17 -5.23
CA CYS A 250 33.82 -10.11 -5.11
C CYS A 250 33.12 -10.13 -3.76
N LYS A 251 32.97 -8.95 -3.14
CA LYS A 251 32.17 -8.72 -1.94
C LYS A 251 31.08 -7.68 -2.21
N ILE A 252 29.87 -7.89 -1.71
CA ILE A 252 28.78 -6.93 -1.83
C ILE A 252 29.10 -5.68 -1.02
N VAL A 253 28.93 -4.50 -1.64
CA VAL A 253 29.15 -3.21 -0.97
C VAL A 253 28.02 -2.96 0.04
N GLU A 254 28.37 -2.53 1.25
CA GLU A 254 27.39 -2.19 2.31
C GLU A 254 26.52 -0.96 1.94
N GLY A 255 25.35 -0.82 2.56
CA GLY A 255 24.46 0.34 2.38
C GLY A 255 23.60 0.30 1.12
N GLN A 256 23.42 -0.88 0.51
CA GLN A 256 22.57 -1.05 -0.67
C GLN A 256 21.16 -1.46 -0.27
N ARG A 257 20.23 -0.51 -0.34
CA ARG A 257 18.80 -0.77 -0.08
C ARG A 257 18.25 -1.81 -1.07
N TYR A 258 17.54 -2.80 -0.54
CA TYR A 258 16.79 -3.75 -1.35
C TYR A 258 15.45 -3.13 -1.79
N THR A 259 15.23 -3.00 -3.10
CA THR A 259 14.06 -2.31 -3.67
C THR A 259 13.00 -3.25 -4.24
N LYS A 260 13.30 -4.54 -4.35
CA LYS A 260 12.37 -5.55 -4.88
C LYS A 260 11.39 -6.01 -3.78
N ARG A 261 10.30 -6.67 -4.20
CA ARG A 261 9.30 -7.23 -3.27
C ARG A 261 9.93 -8.33 -2.41
N LEU A 262 9.77 -8.21 -1.10
CA LEU A 262 10.10 -9.24 -0.13
C LEU A 262 9.10 -10.39 -0.23
N ASN A 263 9.57 -11.63 -0.02
CA ASN A 263 8.68 -12.79 0.10
C ASN A 263 7.97 -12.80 1.47
N ASP A 264 6.95 -13.65 1.64
CA ASP A 264 6.13 -13.65 2.87
C ASP A 264 6.94 -13.97 4.14
N LYS A 265 7.99 -14.79 4.04
CA LYS A 265 8.88 -15.09 5.17
C LYS A 265 9.70 -13.86 5.55
N GLN A 266 10.28 -13.17 4.57
CA GLN A 266 11.03 -11.92 4.76
C GLN A 266 10.13 -10.80 5.29
N ILE A 267 8.90 -10.66 4.78
CA ILE A 267 7.92 -9.69 5.30
C ILE A 267 7.61 -10.00 6.77
N THR A 268 7.36 -11.26 7.10
CA THR A 268 7.09 -11.69 8.47
C THR A 268 8.26 -11.39 9.39
N ALA A 269 9.49 -11.68 8.95
CA ALA A 269 10.71 -11.35 9.69
C ALA A 269 10.82 -9.82 9.92
N LEU A 270 10.68 -9.01 8.87
CA LEU A 270 10.72 -7.55 8.98
C LEU A 270 9.61 -6.99 9.90
N LEU A 271 8.41 -7.58 9.86
CA LEU A 271 7.31 -7.21 10.75
C LEU A 271 7.63 -7.50 12.22
N ARG A 272 8.30 -8.61 12.54
CA ARG A 272 8.72 -8.91 13.91
C ARG A 272 9.68 -7.85 14.46
N VAL A 273 10.59 -7.34 13.62
CA VAL A 273 11.54 -6.28 14.00
C VAL A 273 10.88 -4.92 14.14
N THR A 274 9.92 -4.61 13.27
CA THR A 274 9.31 -3.27 13.17
C THR A 274 8.11 -3.07 14.10
N CYS A 275 7.49 -4.14 14.58
CA CYS A 275 6.27 -4.07 15.36
C CYS A 275 6.56 -3.75 16.83
N GLN A 276 6.73 -2.45 17.11
CA GLN A 276 7.05 -1.94 18.43
C GLN A 276 5.82 -1.39 19.16
N ARG A 277 5.68 -1.74 20.43
CA ARG A 277 4.67 -1.14 21.31
C ARG A 277 4.91 0.36 21.50
N PRO A 278 3.88 1.15 21.83
CA PRO A 278 3.95 2.61 21.84
C PRO A 278 5.06 3.17 22.73
N GLN A 279 5.16 2.71 23.98
CA GLN A 279 6.20 3.14 24.91
C GLN A 279 7.63 2.88 24.39
N GLN A 280 7.87 1.71 23.77
CA GLN A 280 9.18 1.40 23.19
C GLN A 280 9.48 2.26 21.97
N ARG A 281 8.47 2.50 21.12
CA ARG A 281 8.61 3.36 19.94
C ARG A 281 8.91 4.80 20.35
N GLU A 282 8.19 5.32 21.34
CA GLU A 282 8.42 6.65 21.91
C GLU A 282 9.86 6.78 22.45
N TYR A 283 10.31 5.78 23.23
CA TYR A 283 11.68 5.73 23.72
C TYR A 283 12.72 5.73 22.58
N ASP A 284 12.51 4.92 21.54
CA ASP A 284 13.42 4.84 20.39
C ASP A 284 13.46 6.16 19.59
N ILE A 285 12.33 6.85 19.46
CA ILE A 285 12.26 8.20 18.85
C ILE A 285 13.12 9.16 19.68
N MET A 286 12.88 9.25 20.98
CA MET A 286 13.62 10.16 21.87
C MET A 286 15.11 9.84 21.94
N LYS A 287 15.48 8.56 21.92
CA LYS A 287 16.87 8.13 21.83
C LYS A 287 17.52 8.61 20.53
N THR A 288 16.79 8.58 19.42
CA THR A 288 17.28 9.07 18.13
C THR A 288 17.47 10.59 18.13
N VAL A 289 16.53 11.35 18.70
CA VAL A 289 16.66 12.81 18.86
C VAL A 289 17.93 13.17 19.63
N ARG A 290 18.15 12.52 20.79
CA ARG A 290 19.35 12.73 21.61
C ARG A 290 20.64 12.32 20.90
N HIS A 291 20.62 11.19 20.18
CA HIS A 291 21.78 10.71 19.43
C HIS A 291 22.18 11.64 18.28
N ASN A 292 21.21 12.30 17.66
CA ASN A 292 21.47 13.27 16.61
C ASN A 292 21.90 14.63 17.18
N ALA A 293 21.66 14.91 18.47
CA ALA A 293 22.04 16.16 19.14
C ALA A 293 21.57 17.39 18.33
N TYR A 294 20.28 17.41 17.98
CA TYR A 294 19.69 18.46 17.13
C TYR A 294 19.82 19.87 17.71
N ASP A 295 19.89 20.02 19.04
CA ASP A 295 20.10 21.32 19.69
C ASP A 295 21.53 21.86 19.44
N ASP A 296 22.47 20.96 19.12
CA ASP A 296 23.85 21.28 18.76
C ASP A 296 24.15 21.25 17.26
N ASP A 297 23.13 21.15 16.41
CA ASP A 297 23.28 21.10 14.97
C ASP A 297 23.93 22.40 14.42
N PRO A 298 25.17 22.34 13.87
CA PRO A 298 25.86 23.53 13.38
C PRO A 298 25.16 24.16 12.17
N TYR A 299 24.46 23.36 11.35
CA TYR A 299 23.70 23.84 10.21
C TYR A 299 22.43 24.54 10.67
N ALA A 300 21.72 23.99 11.65
CA ALA A 300 20.53 24.63 12.22
C ALA A 300 20.88 25.96 12.92
N LYS A 301 21.97 25.98 13.69
CA LYS A 301 22.46 27.18 14.40
C LYS A 301 22.80 28.34 13.45
N GLU A 302 23.45 28.06 12.32
CA GLU A 302 23.73 29.08 11.29
C GLU A 302 22.45 29.76 10.78
N PHE A 303 21.38 28.99 10.62
CA PHE A 303 20.08 29.49 10.17
C PHE A 303 19.20 30.02 11.32
N GLY A 304 19.74 30.12 12.55
CA GLY A 304 19.03 30.61 13.73
C GLY A 304 17.91 29.69 14.23
N ILE A 305 17.95 28.41 13.85
CA ILE A 305 16.94 27.42 14.21
C ILE A 305 17.33 26.77 15.54
N LYS A 306 16.37 26.70 16.48
CA LYS A 306 16.47 25.95 17.73
C LYS A 306 15.43 24.85 17.75
N ILE A 307 15.80 23.66 18.21
CA ILE A 307 14.95 22.47 18.15
C ILE A 307 14.71 21.98 19.58
N SER A 308 13.45 21.90 19.97
CA SER A 308 13.07 21.32 21.27
C SER A 308 13.42 19.83 21.32
N GLU A 309 14.06 19.40 22.40
CA GLU A 309 14.30 17.98 22.68
C GLU A 309 13.08 17.26 23.30
N ARG A 310 11.99 17.99 23.55
CA ARG A 310 10.75 17.43 24.13
C ARG A 310 9.71 17.18 23.05
N LEU A 311 8.95 16.10 23.21
CA LEU A 311 7.76 15.84 22.39
C LEU A 311 6.71 16.94 22.59
N ALA A 312 5.98 17.25 21.52
CA ALA A 312 4.85 18.17 21.60
C ALA A 312 3.72 17.58 22.44
N THR A 313 3.27 18.31 23.46
CA THR A 313 2.11 17.92 24.28
C THR A 313 0.82 18.48 23.69
N VAL A 314 -0.05 17.57 23.26
CA VAL A 314 -1.34 17.91 22.65
C VAL A 314 -2.49 17.54 23.57
N GLU A 315 -3.54 18.34 23.53
CA GLU A 315 -4.81 17.97 24.14
C GLU A 315 -5.58 17.09 23.17
N ALA A 316 -6.15 16.01 23.68
CA ALA A 316 -6.91 15.06 22.90
C ALA A 316 -8.24 14.79 23.60
N ARG A 317 -9.26 14.51 22.81
CA ARG A 317 -10.58 14.10 23.29
C ARG A 317 -10.81 12.65 22.90
N THR A 318 -11.54 11.88 23.70
CA THR A 318 -11.95 10.52 23.33
C THR A 318 -13.43 10.52 23.02
N LEU A 319 -13.77 10.40 21.74
CA LEU A 319 -15.15 10.31 21.28
C LEU A 319 -15.79 8.99 21.79
N PRO A 320 -17.04 9.02 22.26
CA PRO A 320 -17.72 7.81 22.71
C PRO A 320 -17.95 6.84 21.55
N ALA A 321 -17.97 5.54 21.86
CA ALA A 321 -18.40 4.53 20.90
C ALA A 321 -19.92 4.67 20.66
N PRO A 322 -20.41 4.51 19.42
CA PRO A 322 -21.83 4.57 19.14
C PRO A 322 -22.53 3.30 19.61
N TRP A 323 -23.82 3.41 19.91
CA TRP A 323 -24.68 2.25 20.11
C TRP A 323 -24.99 1.56 18.79
N LEU A 324 -24.77 0.25 18.75
CA LEU A 324 -25.04 -0.60 17.61
C LEU A 324 -26.35 -1.37 17.80
N LYS A 325 -27.18 -1.38 16.77
CA LYS A 325 -28.42 -2.17 16.72
C LYS A 325 -28.15 -3.51 16.02
N TYR A 326 -28.74 -4.55 16.59
CA TYR A 326 -28.88 -5.91 16.08
C TYR A 326 -30.37 -6.31 16.06
N HIS A 327 -30.68 -7.46 15.48
CA HIS A 327 -32.06 -7.91 15.30
C HIS A 327 -32.78 -8.20 16.63
N ASP A 328 -34.08 -7.93 16.68
CA ASP A 328 -34.89 -8.03 17.92
C ASP A 328 -35.10 -9.44 18.44
N THR A 329 -34.92 -10.46 17.59
CA THR A 329 -34.96 -11.87 17.99
C THR A 329 -33.63 -12.39 18.56
N GLY A 330 -32.57 -11.58 18.54
CA GLY A 330 -31.35 -11.86 19.29
C GLY A 330 -31.57 -11.66 20.79
N ARG A 331 -30.80 -12.36 21.63
CA ARG A 331 -30.80 -12.14 23.08
C ARG A 331 -30.24 -10.76 23.43
N GLU A 332 -29.27 -10.27 22.65
CA GLU A 332 -28.72 -8.93 22.77
C GLU A 332 -29.07 -8.11 21.51
N LYS A 333 -29.90 -7.08 21.71
CA LYS A 333 -30.46 -6.26 20.63
C LYS A 333 -29.67 -4.98 20.37
N HIS A 334 -29.03 -4.46 21.42
CA HIS A 334 -28.20 -3.28 21.39
C HIS A 334 -26.84 -3.64 21.96
N CYS A 335 -25.78 -3.17 21.32
CA CYS A 335 -24.42 -3.43 21.75
C CYS A 335 -23.67 -2.11 21.83
N LEU A 336 -23.02 -1.86 22.97
CA LEU A 336 -22.07 -0.77 23.12
C LEU A 336 -20.64 -1.37 23.05
N PRO A 337 -19.89 -1.12 21.95
CA PRO A 337 -18.53 -1.60 21.81
C PRO A 337 -17.62 -1.17 22.97
N GLN A 338 -16.73 -2.07 23.39
CA GLN A 338 -15.76 -1.81 24.45
C GLN A 338 -14.38 -1.70 23.82
N VAL A 339 -13.73 -0.54 23.96
CA VAL A 339 -12.41 -0.25 23.36
C VAL A 339 -12.39 -0.65 21.88
N GLY A 340 -13.39 -0.19 21.12
CA GLY A 340 -13.51 -0.44 19.68
C GLY A 340 -13.79 -1.90 19.29
N GLN A 341 -14.24 -2.76 20.22
CA GLN A 341 -14.42 -4.20 19.97
C GLN A 341 -15.75 -4.72 20.51
N TRP A 342 -16.34 -5.67 19.79
CA TRP A 342 -17.49 -6.47 20.23
C TRP A 342 -17.46 -7.84 19.52
N ASN A 343 -18.50 -8.66 19.71
CA ASN A 343 -18.64 -9.95 19.03
C ASN A 343 -20.10 -10.27 18.73
N MET A 344 -20.32 -11.34 17.96
CA MET A 344 -21.65 -11.82 17.54
C MET A 344 -22.33 -12.75 18.56
N MET A 345 -21.73 -13.02 19.73
CA MET A 345 -22.39 -13.88 20.73
C MET A 345 -23.71 -13.24 21.16
N ASN A 346 -24.75 -14.06 21.28
CA ASN A 346 -26.11 -13.66 21.65
C ASN A 346 -26.82 -12.70 20.68
N LYS A 347 -26.22 -12.39 19.53
CA LYS A 347 -26.74 -11.42 18.55
C LYS A 347 -27.15 -12.12 17.26
N LYS A 348 -28.10 -11.50 16.56
CA LYS A 348 -28.46 -11.83 15.18
C LYS A 348 -28.33 -10.58 14.33
N MET A 349 -27.78 -10.71 13.13
CA MET A 349 -27.58 -9.63 12.17
C MET A 349 -28.91 -8.90 11.91
N VAL A 350 -28.87 -7.57 11.79
CA VAL A 350 -30.08 -6.74 11.64
C VAL A 350 -30.96 -7.18 10.46
N ASN A 351 -30.33 -7.57 9.36
CA ASN A 351 -31.02 -8.15 8.21
C ASN A 351 -30.17 -9.30 7.67
N GLY A 352 -30.63 -10.53 7.88
CA GLY A 352 -30.02 -11.71 7.30
C GLY A 352 -30.41 -11.85 5.83
N GLY A 353 -29.41 -11.97 4.97
CA GLY A 353 -29.60 -12.34 3.57
C GLY A 353 -30.08 -13.78 3.43
N VAL A 354 -30.62 -14.08 2.25
CA VAL A 354 -31.20 -15.38 1.91
C VAL A 354 -30.23 -16.10 0.97
N VAL A 355 -29.88 -17.36 1.31
CA VAL A 355 -29.07 -18.24 0.48
C VAL A 355 -29.76 -19.60 0.44
N ASN A 356 -30.52 -19.84 -0.61
CA ASN A 356 -31.28 -21.07 -0.82
C ASN A 356 -30.51 -22.08 -1.65
N ASN A 357 -29.77 -21.59 -2.65
CA ASN A 357 -29.09 -22.41 -3.63
C ASN A 357 -27.60 -22.06 -3.62
N TRP A 358 -26.78 -22.95 -3.09
CA TRP A 358 -25.33 -22.77 -3.08
C TRP A 358 -24.61 -24.08 -3.37
N ILE A 359 -23.35 -23.98 -3.77
CA ILE A 359 -22.46 -25.11 -4.06
C ILE A 359 -21.10 -24.93 -3.38
N CYS A 360 -20.35 -26.03 -3.24
CA CYS A 360 -18.96 -26.02 -2.77
C CYS A 360 -18.01 -26.60 -3.81
N ILE A 361 -16.87 -25.93 -4.01
CA ILE A 361 -15.73 -26.44 -4.79
C ILE A 361 -14.48 -26.44 -3.92
N ASN A 362 -13.81 -27.59 -3.85
CA ASN A 362 -12.57 -27.75 -3.10
C ASN A 362 -11.37 -27.86 -4.05
N PHE A 363 -10.47 -26.87 -4.02
CA PHE A 363 -9.21 -26.90 -4.78
C PHE A 363 -8.02 -27.43 -3.96
N SER A 364 -8.24 -27.82 -2.70
CA SER A 364 -7.21 -28.36 -1.82
C SER A 364 -7.27 -29.88 -1.77
N ARG A 365 -6.23 -30.54 -2.31
CA ARG A 365 -6.11 -32.01 -2.30
C ARG A 365 -6.01 -32.62 -0.89
N VAL A 366 -5.66 -31.81 0.11
CA VAL A 366 -5.53 -32.25 1.51
C VAL A 366 -6.90 -32.36 2.19
N VAL A 367 -7.88 -31.60 1.72
CA VAL A 367 -9.24 -31.63 2.27
C VAL A 367 -10.02 -32.72 1.53
N GLN A 368 -10.42 -33.76 2.26
CA GLN A 368 -11.28 -34.82 1.72
C GLN A 368 -12.75 -34.34 1.65
N ASP A 369 -13.56 -34.96 0.78
CA ASP A 369 -14.93 -34.51 0.50
C ASP A 369 -15.82 -34.48 1.76
N GLY A 370 -15.71 -35.49 2.65
CA GLY A 370 -16.44 -35.50 3.92
C GLY A 370 -16.04 -34.36 4.87
N VAL A 371 -14.75 -33.99 4.89
CA VAL A 371 -14.25 -32.85 5.69
C VAL A 371 -14.73 -31.52 5.09
N ALA A 372 -14.73 -31.41 3.75
CA ALA A 372 -15.27 -30.24 3.06
C ALA A 372 -16.77 -30.07 3.32
N HIS A 373 -17.55 -31.15 3.24
CA HIS A 373 -18.98 -31.15 3.54
C HIS A 373 -19.25 -30.74 4.99
N GLY A 374 -18.58 -31.37 5.96
CA GLY A 374 -18.72 -31.02 7.38
C GLY A 374 -18.39 -29.56 7.67
N PHE A 375 -17.30 -29.03 7.09
CA PHE A 375 -16.95 -27.62 7.22
C PHE A 375 -18.02 -26.68 6.63
N CYS A 376 -18.57 -27.01 5.46
CA CYS A 376 -19.60 -26.18 4.86
C CYS A 376 -20.91 -26.23 5.66
N HIS A 377 -21.26 -27.38 6.22
CA HIS A 377 -22.40 -27.53 7.12
C HIS A 377 -22.23 -26.70 8.40
N GLU A 378 -21.07 -26.76 9.05
CA GLU A 378 -20.75 -25.89 10.21
C GLU A 378 -20.88 -24.39 9.86
N LEU A 379 -20.42 -24.00 8.68
CA LEU A 379 -20.51 -22.61 8.20
C LEU A 379 -21.97 -22.20 7.92
N ALA A 380 -22.75 -23.06 7.27
CA ALA A 380 -24.16 -22.84 7.01
C ALA A 380 -24.96 -22.70 8.32
N GLN A 381 -24.69 -23.57 9.30
CA GLN A 381 -25.25 -23.45 10.65
C GLN A 381 -24.89 -22.11 11.30
N MET A 382 -23.64 -21.66 11.19
CA MET A 382 -23.23 -20.37 11.73
C MET A 382 -23.97 -19.20 11.06
N CYS A 383 -24.20 -19.26 9.74
CA CYS A 383 -25.03 -18.27 9.03
C CYS A 383 -26.46 -18.24 9.61
N CYS A 384 -27.08 -19.40 9.83
CA CYS A 384 -28.42 -19.50 10.44
C CYS A 384 -28.45 -18.94 11.87
N ILE A 385 -27.49 -19.33 12.71
CA ILE A 385 -27.37 -18.84 14.10
C ILE A 385 -27.23 -17.31 14.11
N SER A 386 -26.48 -16.77 13.15
CA SER A 386 -26.27 -15.33 12.99
C SER A 386 -27.49 -14.59 12.40
N GLY A 387 -28.57 -15.29 12.06
CA GLY A 387 -29.83 -14.69 11.60
C GLY A 387 -30.06 -14.68 10.09
N MET A 388 -29.23 -15.38 9.30
CA MET A 388 -29.45 -15.54 7.86
C MET A 388 -30.45 -16.67 7.57
N ALA A 389 -31.21 -16.56 6.47
CA ALA A 389 -31.97 -17.67 5.93
C ALA A 389 -31.05 -18.47 4.99
N PHE A 390 -30.33 -19.45 5.53
CA PHE A 390 -29.29 -20.19 4.81
C PHE A 390 -29.61 -21.68 4.76
N LYS A 391 -29.68 -22.27 3.57
CA LYS A 391 -29.94 -23.70 3.41
C LYS A 391 -28.73 -24.52 3.87
N LEU A 392 -28.93 -25.48 4.79
CA LEU A 392 -27.84 -26.27 5.37
C LEU A 392 -27.09 -27.13 4.35
N GLU A 393 -27.82 -27.70 3.38
CA GLU A 393 -27.24 -28.57 2.36
C GLU A 393 -27.05 -27.85 1.01
N PRO A 394 -25.91 -28.07 0.33
CA PRO A 394 -25.68 -27.52 -0.99
C PRO A 394 -26.58 -28.19 -2.04
N VAL A 395 -26.78 -27.52 -3.18
CA VAL A 395 -27.56 -28.05 -4.32
C VAL A 395 -26.94 -29.34 -4.88
N LEU A 396 -25.62 -29.43 -4.83
CA LEU A 396 -24.82 -30.57 -5.26
C LEU A 396 -23.71 -30.87 -4.22
N PRO A 397 -23.34 -32.14 -3.97
CA PRO A 397 -22.28 -32.51 -3.01
C PRO A 397 -20.93 -31.84 -3.33
N PRO A 398 -20.09 -31.42 -2.38
CA PRO A 398 -18.80 -30.78 -2.69
C PRO A 398 -17.97 -31.58 -3.72
N VAL A 399 -17.30 -30.87 -4.64
CA VAL A 399 -16.42 -31.50 -5.65
C VAL A 399 -14.99 -31.02 -5.49
N THR A 400 -14.04 -31.95 -5.63
CA THR A 400 -12.61 -31.62 -5.64
C THR A 400 -12.13 -31.32 -7.06
N GLY A 401 -11.55 -30.12 -7.25
CA GLY A 401 -11.05 -29.62 -8.52
C GLY A 401 -9.53 -29.40 -8.52
N ARG A 402 -8.90 -29.47 -9.69
CA ARG A 402 -7.48 -29.12 -9.84
C ARG A 402 -7.31 -27.61 -10.06
N PRO A 403 -6.42 -26.91 -9.33
CA PRO A 403 -6.18 -25.47 -9.48
C PRO A 403 -5.89 -25.00 -10.91
N ASP A 404 -5.12 -25.78 -11.67
CA ASP A 404 -4.77 -25.56 -13.07
C ASP A 404 -5.97 -25.54 -14.02
N HIS A 405 -7.10 -26.13 -13.61
CA HIS A 405 -8.33 -26.19 -14.39
C HIS A 405 -9.46 -25.36 -13.78
N VAL A 406 -9.14 -24.29 -13.03
CA VAL A 406 -10.12 -23.46 -12.32
C VAL A 406 -11.28 -22.99 -13.20
N ASP A 407 -11.02 -22.53 -14.42
CA ASP A 407 -12.04 -22.04 -15.35
C ASP A 407 -13.03 -23.13 -15.73
N LYS A 408 -12.52 -24.29 -16.19
CA LYS A 408 -13.32 -25.45 -16.56
C LYS A 408 -14.12 -25.96 -15.36
N VAL A 409 -13.50 -26.12 -14.19
CA VAL A 409 -14.15 -26.64 -12.98
C VAL A 409 -15.28 -25.70 -12.54
N LEU A 410 -15.06 -24.39 -12.51
CA LEU A 410 -16.09 -23.41 -12.14
C LEU A 410 -17.26 -23.42 -13.12
N LYS A 411 -16.98 -23.33 -14.43
CA LYS A 411 -18.01 -23.27 -15.48
C LYS A 411 -18.83 -24.55 -15.55
N THR A 412 -18.18 -25.72 -15.54
CA THR A 412 -18.88 -27.01 -15.51
C THR A 412 -19.74 -27.11 -14.26
N ARG A 413 -19.18 -26.79 -13.09
CA ARG A 413 -19.93 -26.95 -11.84
C ARG A 413 -21.10 -25.98 -11.71
N PHE A 414 -20.93 -24.75 -12.19
CA PHE A 414 -22.01 -23.78 -12.31
C PHE A 414 -23.11 -24.29 -13.25
N HIS A 415 -22.73 -24.82 -14.42
CA HIS A 415 -23.69 -25.37 -15.38
C HIS A 415 -24.48 -26.55 -14.79
N ASP A 416 -23.81 -27.52 -14.14
CA ASP A 416 -24.48 -28.65 -13.48
C ASP A 416 -25.51 -28.19 -12.44
N ALA A 417 -25.16 -27.17 -11.65
CA ALA A 417 -26.06 -26.60 -10.65
C ALA A 417 -27.25 -25.89 -11.32
N MET A 418 -27.00 -25.09 -12.35
CA MET A 418 -28.05 -24.40 -13.09
C MET A 418 -29.00 -25.38 -13.80
N THR A 419 -28.50 -26.47 -14.41
CA THR A 419 -29.33 -27.52 -15.02
C THR A 419 -30.28 -28.15 -14.01
N LYS A 420 -29.84 -28.35 -12.76
CA LYS A 420 -30.70 -28.86 -11.67
C LYS A 420 -31.72 -27.82 -11.18
N LEU A 421 -31.39 -26.54 -11.24
CA LEU A 421 -32.23 -25.43 -10.76
C LEU A 421 -33.20 -24.89 -11.82
N GLN A 422 -32.89 -25.08 -13.11
CA GLN A 422 -33.64 -24.59 -14.25
C GLN A 422 -35.12 -25.02 -14.26
N PRO A 423 -35.49 -26.28 -13.94
CA PRO A 423 -36.90 -26.69 -13.89
C PRO A 423 -37.73 -25.90 -12.87
N GLN A 424 -37.07 -25.35 -11.84
CA GLN A 424 -37.70 -24.56 -10.78
C GLN A 424 -37.58 -23.05 -11.01
N ARG A 425 -37.01 -22.61 -12.15
CA ARG A 425 -36.67 -21.21 -12.46
C ARG A 425 -35.89 -20.52 -11.32
N LYS A 426 -35.00 -21.27 -10.67
CA LYS A 426 -34.15 -20.77 -9.59
C LYS A 426 -32.75 -20.47 -10.11
N GLU A 427 -32.08 -19.52 -9.47
CA GLU A 427 -30.68 -19.19 -9.71
C GLU A 427 -29.80 -19.66 -8.56
N LEU A 428 -28.49 -19.70 -8.81
CA LEU A 428 -27.48 -20.03 -7.81
C LEU A 428 -27.05 -18.75 -7.08
N ASP A 429 -27.17 -18.75 -5.75
CA ASP A 429 -26.94 -17.56 -4.90
C ASP A 429 -25.46 -17.39 -4.51
N LEU A 430 -24.75 -18.51 -4.28
CA LEU A 430 -23.40 -18.48 -3.69
C LEU A 430 -22.57 -19.71 -4.10
N VAL A 431 -21.26 -19.50 -4.30
CA VAL A 431 -20.26 -20.57 -4.26
C VAL A 431 -19.32 -20.40 -3.07
N ILE A 432 -19.20 -21.46 -2.28
CA ILE A 432 -18.16 -21.60 -1.25
C ILE A 432 -16.97 -22.32 -1.88
N VAL A 433 -15.77 -21.78 -1.67
CA VAL A 433 -14.56 -22.34 -2.28
C VAL A 433 -13.50 -22.60 -1.22
N ILE A 434 -13.00 -23.83 -1.16
CA ILE A 434 -11.85 -24.17 -0.32
C ILE A 434 -10.57 -24.06 -1.15
N LEU A 435 -9.65 -23.20 -0.72
CA LEU A 435 -8.38 -22.95 -1.40
C LEU A 435 -7.20 -23.53 -0.60
N PRO A 436 -6.12 -23.97 -1.26
CA PRO A 436 -4.86 -24.23 -0.59
C PRO A 436 -4.29 -22.94 0.02
N ASP A 437 -3.50 -23.07 1.09
CA ASP A 437 -2.91 -21.92 1.78
C ASP A 437 -1.97 -21.11 0.88
N ASN A 438 -1.22 -21.81 0.02
CA ASN A 438 -0.50 -21.20 -1.09
C ASN A 438 -1.30 -21.42 -2.38
N ASN A 439 -1.99 -20.38 -2.85
CA ASN A 439 -2.91 -20.47 -3.98
C ASN A 439 -2.46 -19.68 -5.21
N GLY A 440 -1.31 -18.99 -5.18
CA GLY A 440 -0.78 -18.27 -6.35
C GLY A 440 -1.84 -17.39 -7.04
N ASN A 441 -2.08 -17.61 -8.33
CA ASN A 441 -3.06 -16.87 -9.13
C ASN A 441 -4.50 -17.40 -8.98
N LEU A 442 -4.71 -18.57 -8.37
CA LEU A 442 -6.01 -19.25 -8.28
C LEU A 442 -7.10 -18.37 -7.68
N TYR A 443 -6.79 -17.62 -6.61
CA TYR A 443 -7.75 -16.71 -5.99
C TYR A 443 -8.20 -15.61 -6.97
N GLY A 444 -7.24 -15.04 -7.71
CA GLY A 444 -7.51 -13.98 -8.67
C GLY A 444 -8.35 -14.47 -9.85
N ASP A 445 -7.94 -15.59 -10.45
CA ASP A 445 -8.68 -16.21 -11.55
C ASP A 445 -10.12 -16.55 -11.16
N LEU A 446 -10.30 -17.16 -9.98
CA LEU A 446 -11.61 -17.49 -9.47
C LEU A 446 -12.50 -16.25 -9.30
N LYS A 447 -11.94 -15.18 -8.74
CA LYS A 447 -12.68 -13.94 -8.55
C LYS A 447 -13.07 -13.29 -9.87
N ARG A 448 -12.15 -13.24 -10.83
CA ARG A 448 -12.43 -12.78 -12.20
C ARG A 448 -13.58 -13.59 -12.80
N ILE A 449 -13.42 -14.91 -12.95
CA ILE A 449 -14.41 -15.79 -13.59
C ILE A 449 -15.79 -15.69 -12.93
N CYS A 450 -15.84 -15.74 -11.60
CA CYS A 450 -17.10 -15.61 -10.87
C CYS A 450 -17.77 -14.25 -11.11
N GLU A 451 -17.04 -13.15 -11.07
CA GLU A 451 -17.62 -11.80 -10.99
C GLU A 451 -17.83 -11.15 -12.38
N THR A 452 -17.05 -11.57 -13.40
CA THR A 452 -17.11 -11.04 -14.78
C THR A 452 -17.82 -11.96 -15.75
N ASP A 453 -17.65 -13.29 -15.62
CA ASP A 453 -18.15 -14.23 -16.62
C ASP A 453 -19.47 -14.86 -16.18
N LEU A 454 -19.53 -15.35 -14.93
CA LEU A 454 -20.65 -16.12 -14.41
C LEU A 454 -21.69 -15.27 -13.65
N GLY A 455 -21.27 -14.16 -13.05
CA GLY A 455 -22.14 -13.37 -12.17
C GLY A 455 -22.46 -14.08 -10.87
N LEU A 456 -21.49 -14.81 -10.32
CA LEU A 456 -21.66 -15.62 -9.13
C LEU A 456 -20.96 -15.00 -7.93
N VAL A 457 -21.70 -14.80 -6.84
CA VAL A 457 -21.10 -14.39 -5.58
C VAL A 457 -20.27 -15.55 -5.01
N SER A 458 -19.03 -15.26 -4.60
CA SER A 458 -18.10 -16.28 -4.11
C SER A 458 -17.48 -15.95 -2.73
N GLN A 459 -17.37 -16.99 -1.89
CA GLN A 459 -16.69 -16.92 -0.60
C GLN A 459 -15.59 -17.99 -0.50
N CYS A 460 -14.33 -17.53 -0.52
CA CYS A 460 -13.17 -18.40 -0.42
C CYS A 460 -12.72 -18.60 1.04
N CYS A 461 -12.32 -19.82 1.38
CA CYS A 461 -11.84 -20.24 2.69
C CYS A 461 -10.51 -21.01 2.52
N LEU A 462 -9.50 -20.70 3.32
CA LEU A 462 -8.20 -21.38 3.23
C LEU A 462 -8.19 -22.70 3.99
N THR A 463 -7.40 -23.66 3.51
CA THR A 463 -7.27 -25.01 4.08
C THR A 463 -6.93 -25.00 5.56
N LYS A 464 -6.00 -24.13 6.02
CA LYS A 464 -5.69 -24.01 7.45
C LYS A 464 -6.88 -23.69 8.35
N HIS A 465 -7.92 -23.05 7.82
CA HIS A 465 -9.12 -22.70 8.59
C HIS A 465 -10.16 -23.82 8.59
N VAL A 466 -10.15 -24.70 7.60
CA VAL A 466 -11.01 -25.89 7.55
C VAL A 466 -10.65 -26.83 8.70
N PHE A 467 -9.35 -27.08 8.91
CA PHE A 467 -8.82 -27.95 9.96
C PHE A 467 -8.63 -27.28 11.33
N LYS A 468 -8.94 -25.99 11.47
CA LYS A 468 -8.69 -25.26 12.71
C LYS A 468 -9.64 -25.73 13.83
N THR A 469 -9.09 -26.14 14.98
CA THR A 469 -9.85 -26.36 16.22
C THR A 469 -10.42 -25.04 16.75
N ASN A 470 -11.63 -25.05 17.29
CA ASN A 470 -12.31 -23.86 17.83
C ASN A 470 -12.45 -22.71 16.80
N LYS A 471 -12.96 -23.05 15.60
CA LYS A 471 -13.11 -22.12 14.46
C LYS A 471 -14.35 -21.23 14.50
N GLN A 472 -15.13 -21.21 15.58
CA GLN A 472 -16.43 -20.54 15.69
C GLN A 472 -16.34 -19.03 15.42
N GLN A 473 -15.34 -18.34 15.98
CA GLN A 473 -15.10 -16.92 15.69
C GLN A 473 -14.73 -16.68 14.22
N TYR A 474 -14.00 -17.62 13.61
CA TYR A 474 -13.68 -17.54 12.18
C TYR A 474 -14.95 -17.71 11.34
N LEU A 475 -15.78 -18.72 11.62
CA LEU A 475 -17.05 -18.94 10.94
C LEU A 475 -17.99 -17.73 11.07
N ALA A 476 -18.09 -17.13 12.26
CA ALA A 476 -18.88 -15.91 12.47
C ALA A 476 -18.38 -14.75 11.59
N ASN A 477 -17.06 -14.54 11.51
CA ASN A 477 -16.50 -13.51 10.63
C ASN A 477 -16.71 -13.81 9.14
N VAL A 478 -16.71 -15.09 8.74
CA VAL A 478 -17.05 -15.50 7.37
C VAL A 478 -18.54 -15.26 7.10
N ALA A 479 -19.43 -15.60 8.03
CA ALA A 479 -20.87 -15.34 7.93
C ALA A 479 -21.17 -13.84 7.75
N LEU A 480 -20.47 -12.95 8.48
CA LEU A 480 -20.56 -11.50 8.29
C LEU A 480 -20.28 -11.07 6.84
N LYS A 481 -19.25 -11.67 6.22
CA LYS A 481 -18.90 -11.39 4.82
C LYS A 481 -19.92 -11.95 3.85
N ILE A 482 -20.41 -13.18 4.08
CA ILE A 482 -21.42 -13.79 3.22
C ILE A 482 -22.68 -12.93 3.26
N ASN A 483 -23.15 -12.53 4.44
CA ASN A 483 -24.38 -11.77 4.61
C ASN A 483 -24.42 -10.51 3.73
N VAL A 484 -23.37 -9.68 3.77
CA VAL A 484 -23.33 -8.44 2.98
C VAL A 484 -23.11 -8.68 1.48
N LYS A 485 -22.50 -9.81 1.12
CA LYS A 485 -22.35 -10.22 -0.30
C LYS A 485 -23.65 -10.69 -0.92
N VAL A 486 -24.61 -11.13 -0.12
CA VAL A 486 -25.95 -11.53 -0.58
C VAL A 486 -27.00 -10.47 -0.24
N GLY A 487 -26.57 -9.23 0.04
CA GLY A 487 -27.44 -8.06 0.22
C GLY A 487 -27.98 -7.84 1.64
N GLY A 488 -27.58 -8.63 2.62
CA GLY A 488 -27.92 -8.46 4.03
C GLY A 488 -27.19 -7.28 4.71
N ARG A 489 -27.60 -6.96 5.95
CA ARG A 489 -26.98 -5.94 6.82
C ARG A 489 -26.60 -6.54 8.16
N ASN A 490 -25.35 -6.38 8.56
CA ASN A 490 -24.83 -6.99 9.79
C ASN A 490 -25.28 -6.23 11.03
N THR A 491 -25.07 -4.91 11.05
CA THR A 491 -25.38 -4.01 12.16
C THR A 491 -25.70 -2.63 11.60
N VAL A 492 -26.42 -1.81 12.36
CA VAL A 492 -26.72 -0.41 12.03
C VAL A 492 -26.47 0.47 13.26
N LEU A 493 -26.21 1.76 13.06
CA LEU A 493 -26.12 2.71 14.17
C LEU A 493 -27.53 2.97 14.73
N VAL A 494 -27.69 2.92 16.06
CA VAL A 494 -28.98 3.25 16.70
C VAL A 494 -29.42 4.66 16.33
N ASP A 495 -28.48 5.61 16.30
CA ASP A 495 -28.79 7.01 15.97
C ASP A 495 -29.21 7.22 14.53
N ALA A 496 -28.83 6.33 13.61
CA ALA A 496 -29.33 6.39 12.23
C ALA A 496 -30.83 6.07 12.18
N LEU A 497 -31.28 5.07 12.93
CA LEU A 497 -32.69 4.68 13.01
C LEU A 497 -33.55 5.76 13.64
N SER A 498 -33.03 6.44 14.67
CA SER A 498 -33.71 7.54 15.35
C SER A 498 -33.54 8.90 14.66
N ARG A 499 -32.90 8.95 13.47
CA ARG A 499 -32.58 10.18 12.72
C ARG A 499 -31.82 11.25 13.53
N ARG A 500 -30.89 10.81 14.37
CA ARG A 500 -30.07 11.65 15.25
C ARG A 500 -28.62 11.83 14.78
N ILE A 501 -28.29 11.43 13.56
CA ILE A 501 -27.00 11.74 12.93
C ILE A 501 -27.14 13.06 12.18
N PRO A 502 -26.56 14.17 12.68
CA PRO A 502 -26.70 15.48 12.07
C PRO A 502 -26.14 15.49 10.65
N LEU A 503 -26.79 16.27 9.78
CA LEU A 503 -26.42 16.45 8.36
C LEU A 503 -26.41 15.16 7.51
N VAL A 504 -26.90 14.05 8.04
CA VAL A 504 -26.86 12.74 7.39
C VAL A 504 -28.22 12.07 7.40
N SER A 505 -28.86 11.97 8.57
CA SER A 505 -30.13 11.23 8.74
C SER A 505 -31.38 12.11 8.73
N ASP A 506 -31.22 13.43 8.76
CA ASP A 506 -32.28 14.43 8.71
C ASP A 506 -32.90 14.57 7.31
N GLN A 507 -32.08 14.43 6.26
CA GLN A 507 -32.53 14.37 4.86
C GLN A 507 -31.67 13.40 4.05
N PRO A 508 -32.15 12.90 2.89
CA PRO A 508 -31.44 11.93 2.07
C PRO A 508 -30.00 12.38 1.80
N THR A 509 -29.04 11.61 2.28
CA THR A 509 -27.61 11.93 2.18
C THR A 509 -26.89 10.68 1.68
N ILE A 510 -26.04 10.86 0.67
CA ILE A 510 -25.21 9.79 0.12
C ILE A 510 -23.75 10.00 0.56
N ILE A 511 -23.11 8.92 1.02
CA ILE A 511 -21.71 8.94 1.43
C ILE A 511 -20.88 8.12 0.45
N PHE A 512 -19.92 8.78 -0.18
CA PHE A 512 -18.96 8.21 -1.09
C PHE A 512 -17.63 7.89 -0.41
N GLY A 513 -16.95 6.87 -0.93
CA GLY A 513 -15.55 6.59 -0.66
C GLY A 513 -14.81 6.39 -1.98
N ALA A 514 -13.60 6.92 -2.09
CA ALA A 514 -12.78 6.80 -3.30
C ALA A 514 -11.32 6.51 -2.97
N ASP A 515 -10.67 5.66 -3.77
CA ASP A 515 -9.26 5.29 -3.65
C ASP A 515 -8.65 5.06 -5.04
N VAL A 516 -7.35 5.34 -5.15
CA VAL A 516 -6.53 4.97 -6.30
C VAL A 516 -5.37 4.10 -5.85
N THR A 517 -5.35 2.87 -6.32
CA THR A 517 -4.25 1.95 -6.08
C THR A 517 -3.29 2.00 -7.28
N HIS A 518 -2.02 2.33 -7.04
CA HIS A 518 -0.97 2.26 -8.06
C HIS A 518 -0.28 0.90 -8.12
N PRO A 519 0.37 0.56 -9.26
CA PRO A 519 1.26 -0.59 -9.35
C PRO A 519 2.43 -0.55 -8.37
N HIS A 520 3.03 -1.71 -8.14
CA HIS A 520 4.20 -1.81 -7.28
C HIS A 520 5.40 -1.03 -7.85
N PRO A 521 6.31 -0.51 -6.99
CA PRO A 521 7.55 0.10 -7.45
C PRO A 521 8.36 -0.86 -8.34
N GLY A 522 8.70 -0.42 -9.55
CA GLY A 522 9.43 -1.20 -10.56
C GLY A 522 8.55 -1.89 -11.61
N GLU A 523 7.22 -1.81 -11.50
CA GLU A 523 6.30 -2.07 -12.61
C GLU A 523 6.04 -0.76 -13.34
N ASP A 524 6.58 -0.59 -14.54
CA ASP A 524 6.55 0.70 -15.26
C ASP A 524 5.37 0.82 -16.26
N SER A 525 4.61 -0.26 -16.48
CA SER A 525 3.56 -0.32 -17.51
C SER A 525 2.15 -0.61 -16.98
N SER A 526 2.03 -1.17 -15.78
CA SER A 526 0.73 -1.51 -15.20
C SER A 526 -0.13 -0.25 -15.01
N PRO A 527 -1.43 -0.23 -15.35
CA PRO A 527 -2.32 0.91 -15.10
C PRO A 527 -2.52 1.18 -13.61
N SER A 528 -2.97 2.38 -13.23
CA SER A 528 -3.57 2.61 -11.90
C SER A 528 -5.02 2.12 -11.90
N ILE A 529 -5.56 1.77 -10.74
CA ILE A 529 -6.99 1.42 -10.63
C ILE A 529 -7.63 2.39 -9.66
N ALA A 530 -8.66 3.07 -10.15
CA ALA A 530 -9.56 3.87 -9.32
C ALA A 530 -10.77 3.04 -8.91
N ALA A 531 -11.23 3.25 -7.69
CA ALA A 531 -12.48 2.69 -7.20
C ALA A 531 -13.28 3.78 -6.49
N VAL A 532 -14.59 3.79 -6.73
CA VAL A 532 -15.54 4.65 -6.04
C VAL A 532 -16.68 3.79 -5.53
N VAL A 533 -16.97 3.93 -4.24
CA VAL A 533 -18.11 3.29 -3.58
C VAL A 533 -19.08 4.36 -3.09
N ALA A 534 -20.36 4.02 -3.00
CA ALA A 534 -21.36 4.89 -2.41
C ALA A 534 -22.38 4.10 -1.59
N SER A 535 -22.85 4.69 -0.49
CA SER A 535 -23.94 4.14 0.31
C SER A 535 -25.18 3.91 -0.54
N GLN A 536 -25.94 2.85 -0.28
CA GLN A 536 -27.14 2.45 -1.05
C GLN A 536 -28.39 2.34 -0.20
N ASP A 537 -28.29 2.66 1.09
CA ASP A 537 -29.40 2.72 2.05
C ASP A 537 -29.33 4.01 2.86
N TRP A 538 -30.50 4.56 3.17
CA TRP A 538 -30.67 5.75 3.99
C TRP A 538 -31.92 5.59 4.84
N PRO A 539 -31.89 5.96 6.15
CA PRO A 539 -30.81 6.65 6.85
C PRO A 539 -29.66 5.77 7.39
N GLU A 540 -29.68 4.45 7.23
CA GLU A 540 -28.80 3.54 7.99
C GLU A 540 -27.33 3.48 7.50
N ILE A 541 -27.07 3.72 6.21
CA ILE A 541 -25.72 3.87 5.63
C ILE A 541 -24.81 2.66 5.94
N THR A 542 -25.28 1.48 5.55
CA THR A 542 -24.59 0.20 5.81
C THR A 542 -24.35 -0.63 4.56
N LYS A 543 -25.09 -0.39 3.49
CA LYS A 543 -24.91 -1.03 2.18
C LYS A 543 -24.13 -0.10 1.25
N TYR A 544 -23.19 -0.66 0.51
CA TYR A 544 -22.40 0.11 -0.46
C TYR A 544 -22.35 -0.62 -1.81
N ALA A 545 -22.53 0.13 -2.90
CA ALA A 545 -22.19 -0.32 -4.25
C ALA A 545 -20.80 0.21 -4.60
N GLY A 546 -20.06 -0.50 -5.45
CA GLY A 546 -18.71 -0.13 -5.84
C GLY A 546 -18.47 -0.27 -7.33
N LEU A 547 -17.87 0.77 -7.92
CA LEU A 547 -17.44 0.81 -9.31
C LEU A 547 -15.92 0.95 -9.37
N VAL A 548 -15.33 0.39 -10.41
CA VAL A 548 -13.87 0.32 -10.60
C VAL A 548 -13.50 0.63 -12.04
N CYS A 549 -12.38 1.31 -12.25
CA CYS A 549 -11.89 1.65 -13.58
C CYS A 549 -10.36 1.63 -13.60
N ALA A 550 -9.80 1.18 -14.73
CA ALA A 550 -8.38 1.29 -14.98
C ALA A 550 -8.08 2.68 -15.58
N GLN A 551 -7.01 3.31 -15.10
CA GLN A 551 -6.54 4.60 -15.59
C GLN A 551 -5.03 4.57 -15.83
N ALA A 552 -4.49 5.64 -16.41
CA ALA A 552 -3.10 5.71 -16.81
C ALA A 552 -2.12 5.39 -15.65
N HIS A 553 -0.92 4.92 -16.03
CA HIS A 553 0.13 4.54 -15.07
C HIS A 553 0.42 5.70 -14.11
N ARG A 554 0.34 5.44 -12.79
CA ARG A 554 0.55 6.43 -11.71
C ARG A 554 -0.30 7.71 -11.80
N GLN A 555 -1.42 7.68 -12.53
CA GLN A 555 -2.42 8.74 -12.49
C GLN A 555 -3.14 8.70 -11.13
N GLU A 556 -3.13 9.80 -10.39
CA GLU A 556 -3.85 9.95 -9.10
C GLU A 556 -5.27 10.48 -9.31
N LEU A 557 -5.49 11.41 -10.24
CA LEU A 557 -6.82 11.97 -10.50
C LEU A 557 -7.75 10.90 -11.09
N ILE A 558 -8.91 10.69 -10.48
CA ILE A 558 -9.89 9.70 -10.95
C ILE A 558 -10.57 10.20 -12.22
N GLN A 559 -10.12 9.70 -13.38
CA GLN A 559 -10.58 10.19 -14.68
C GLN A 559 -12.06 9.88 -14.94
N ASP A 560 -12.54 8.74 -14.45
CA ASP A 560 -13.87 8.21 -14.75
C ASP A 560 -14.95 8.60 -13.72
N LEU A 561 -14.72 9.63 -12.90
CA LEU A 561 -15.76 10.17 -12.01
C LEU A 561 -16.95 10.69 -12.80
N PHE A 562 -16.67 11.40 -13.89
CA PHE A 562 -17.63 11.87 -14.87
C PHE A 562 -16.97 11.89 -16.24
N LYS A 563 -17.68 11.39 -17.26
CA LYS A 563 -17.22 11.45 -18.65
C LYS A 563 -18.39 11.68 -19.60
N THR A 564 -18.08 12.25 -20.75
CA THR A 564 -18.99 12.39 -21.88
C THR A 564 -18.39 11.75 -23.11
N TRP A 565 -19.19 11.05 -23.90
CA TRP A 565 -18.77 10.49 -25.18
C TRP A 565 -19.90 10.65 -26.22
N GLN A 566 -19.54 10.59 -27.49
CA GLN A 566 -20.52 10.56 -28.57
C GLN A 566 -20.98 9.13 -28.79
N ASP A 567 -22.26 8.89 -28.56
CA ASP A 567 -22.95 7.67 -28.93
C ASP A 567 -23.53 7.84 -30.35
N PRO A 568 -23.29 6.89 -31.28
CA PRO A 568 -23.77 7.01 -32.66
C PRO A 568 -25.29 7.17 -32.80
N VAL A 569 -26.07 6.74 -31.79
CA VAL A 569 -27.54 6.74 -31.83
C VAL A 569 -28.11 7.80 -30.88
N ARG A 570 -27.53 7.95 -29.70
CA ARG A 570 -28.04 8.82 -28.63
C ARG A 570 -27.40 10.22 -28.63
N GLY A 571 -26.45 10.48 -29.53
CA GLY A 571 -25.68 11.71 -29.55
C GLY A 571 -24.76 11.80 -28.33
N THR A 572 -24.64 12.98 -27.72
CA THR A 572 -23.74 13.16 -26.57
C THR A 572 -24.31 12.50 -25.32
N VAL A 573 -23.69 11.42 -24.87
CA VAL A 573 -24.06 10.70 -23.65
C VAL A 573 -23.08 11.05 -22.53
N SER A 574 -23.63 11.24 -21.33
CA SER A 574 -22.85 11.43 -20.10
C SER A 574 -22.96 10.22 -19.19
N GLY A 575 -21.86 9.88 -18.53
CA GLY A 575 -21.73 8.75 -17.61
C GLY A 575 -20.61 9.00 -16.60
N GLY A 576 -20.11 7.91 -16.02
CA GLY A 576 -19.07 7.96 -14.99
C GLY A 576 -19.58 7.50 -13.63
N MET A 577 -18.65 7.21 -12.74
CA MET A 577 -18.93 6.51 -11.49
C MET A 577 -19.90 7.26 -10.58
N ILE A 578 -19.79 8.59 -10.50
CA ILE A 578 -20.67 9.39 -9.64
C ILE A 578 -22.11 9.30 -10.16
N LYS A 579 -22.31 9.50 -11.46
CA LYS A 579 -23.65 9.45 -12.07
C LYS A 579 -24.31 8.09 -11.86
N GLU A 580 -23.59 7.01 -12.13
CA GLU A 580 -24.10 5.64 -11.96
C GLU A 580 -24.46 5.33 -10.50
N LEU A 581 -23.63 5.75 -9.54
CA LEU A 581 -23.90 5.53 -8.11
C LEU A 581 -25.06 6.39 -7.59
N LEU A 582 -25.27 7.60 -8.12
CA LEU A 582 -26.45 8.42 -7.81
C LEU A 582 -27.74 7.79 -8.34
N ILE A 583 -27.73 7.25 -9.56
CA ILE A 583 -28.87 6.50 -10.12
C ILE A 583 -29.15 5.26 -9.25
N SER A 584 -28.11 4.50 -8.90
CA SER A 584 -28.22 3.31 -8.06
C SER A 584 -28.82 3.65 -6.69
N PHE A 585 -28.38 4.75 -6.05
CA PHE A 585 -28.96 5.21 -4.79
C PHE A 585 -30.45 5.52 -4.92
N HIS A 586 -30.85 6.22 -5.99
CA HIS A 586 -32.25 6.52 -6.24
C HIS A 586 -33.09 5.26 -6.47
N SER A 587 -32.57 4.30 -7.24
CA SER A 587 -33.22 3.00 -7.43
C SER A 587 -33.35 2.20 -6.14
N ALA A 588 -32.37 2.27 -5.24
CA ALA A 588 -32.35 1.51 -3.99
C ALA A 588 -33.20 2.13 -2.87
N THR A 589 -33.28 3.46 -2.82
CA THR A 589 -33.93 4.19 -1.71
C THR A 589 -35.24 4.87 -2.10
N GLY A 590 -35.50 5.04 -3.39
CA GLY A 590 -36.58 5.90 -3.90
C GLY A 590 -36.34 7.40 -3.69
N GLN A 591 -35.19 7.80 -3.12
CA GLN A 591 -34.87 9.18 -2.77
C GLN A 591 -33.74 9.72 -3.64
N LYS A 592 -33.75 11.02 -3.91
CA LYS A 592 -32.60 11.71 -4.50
C LYS A 592 -31.74 12.28 -3.37
N PRO A 593 -30.41 12.11 -3.39
CA PRO A 593 -29.55 12.71 -2.38
C PRO A 593 -29.71 14.23 -2.35
N LYS A 594 -29.93 14.79 -1.17
CA LYS A 594 -29.91 16.23 -0.93
C LYS A 594 -28.57 16.71 -0.39
N ARG A 595 -27.68 15.81 0.03
CA ARG A 595 -26.28 16.10 0.40
C ARG A 595 -25.35 15.00 -0.08
N ILE A 596 -24.12 15.38 -0.36
CA ILE A 596 -23.03 14.47 -0.73
C ILE A 596 -21.89 14.64 0.29
N ILE A 597 -21.43 13.53 0.85
CA ILE A 597 -20.19 13.47 1.64
C ILE A 597 -19.21 12.57 0.90
N PHE A 598 -18.02 13.06 0.60
CA PHE A 598 -17.05 12.36 -0.23
C PHE A 598 -15.73 12.16 0.52
N TYR A 599 -15.41 10.91 0.87
CA TYR A 599 -14.14 10.55 1.50
C TYR A 599 -13.13 10.03 0.47
N ARG A 600 -12.02 10.74 0.27
CA ARG A 600 -10.97 10.42 -0.71
C ARG A 600 -9.70 9.93 -0.02
N ASP A 601 -9.37 8.64 -0.12
CA ASP A 601 -8.14 8.05 0.47
C ASP A 601 -6.92 8.26 -0.43
N GLY A 602 -5.72 8.35 0.15
CA GLY A 602 -4.46 8.16 -0.59
C GLY A 602 -3.84 9.39 -1.26
N VAL A 603 -4.48 10.56 -1.18
CA VAL A 603 -3.98 11.80 -1.82
C VAL A 603 -2.94 12.47 -0.93
N SER A 604 -1.82 12.92 -1.52
CA SER A 604 -0.80 13.69 -0.80
C SER A 604 -1.14 15.19 -0.74
N GLU A 605 -0.68 15.91 0.29
CA GLU A 605 -0.94 17.36 0.49
C GLU A 605 -0.61 18.19 -0.76
N GLY A 606 0.51 17.90 -1.42
CA GLY A 606 0.92 18.61 -2.65
C GLY A 606 -0.01 18.40 -3.86
N GLN A 607 -1.01 17.52 -3.75
CA GLN A 607 -2.01 17.24 -4.79
C GLN A 607 -3.43 17.67 -4.39
N PHE A 608 -3.65 18.17 -3.17
CA PHE A 608 -4.98 18.50 -2.65
C PHE A 608 -5.77 19.42 -3.58
N TYR A 609 -5.17 20.54 -4.00
CA TYR A 609 -5.84 21.52 -4.85
C TYR A 609 -6.23 20.95 -6.22
N GLN A 610 -5.31 20.22 -6.86
CA GLN A 610 -5.56 19.62 -8.17
C GLN A 610 -6.66 18.54 -8.10
N VAL A 611 -6.63 17.69 -7.06
CA VAL A 611 -7.65 16.68 -6.81
C VAL A 611 -9.00 17.34 -6.54
N LEU A 612 -9.05 18.32 -5.64
CA LEU A 612 -10.28 19.01 -5.29
C LEU A 612 -10.92 19.62 -6.54
N LEU A 613 -10.19 20.45 -7.28
CA LEU A 613 -10.73 21.13 -8.46
C LEU A 613 -11.29 20.15 -9.48
N TYR A 614 -10.53 19.09 -9.80
CA TYR A 614 -10.93 18.13 -10.82
C TYR A 614 -12.09 17.24 -10.36
N GLU A 615 -11.99 16.65 -9.17
CA GLU A 615 -12.94 15.67 -8.68
C GLU A 615 -14.26 16.32 -8.22
N LEU A 616 -14.21 17.51 -7.61
CA LEU A 616 -15.42 18.26 -7.25
C LEU A 616 -16.19 18.71 -8.50
N ASP A 617 -15.50 19.22 -9.52
CA ASP A 617 -16.11 19.57 -10.81
C ASP A 617 -16.76 18.35 -11.48
N ALA A 618 -16.12 17.18 -11.44
CA ALA A 618 -16.70 15.94 -11.93
C ALA A 618 -17.99 15.55 -11.17
N ILE A 619 -18.02 15.71 -9.84
CA ILE A 619 -19.23 15.49 -9.03
C ILE A 619 -20.35 16.44 -9.45
N ARG A 620 -20.03 17.73 -9.66
CA ARG A 620 -21.01 18.74 -10.10
C ARG A 620 -21.58 18.42 -11.47
N LYS A 621 -20.73 18.09 -12.44
CA LYS A 621 -21.14 17.71 -13.79
C LYS A 621 -22.02 16.46 -13.78
N ALA A 622 -21.69 15.46 -12.95
CA ALA A 622 -22.52 14.27 -12.80
C ALA A 622 -23.93 14.62 -12.28
N CYS A 623 -24.05 15.48 -11.27
CA CYS A 623 -25.34 15.92 -10.75
C CYS A 623 -26.15 16.70 -11.81
N ALA A 624 -25.54 17.72 -12.44
CA ALA A 624 -26.19 18.53 -13.46
C ALA A 624 -26.62 17.70 -14.70
N SER A 625 -25.91 16.61 -15.00
CA SER A 625 -26.25 15.70 -16.10
C SER A 625 -27.44 14.78 -15.83
N LEU A 626 -27.88 14.66 -14.58
CA LEU A 626 -29.06 13.87 -14.19
C LEU A 626 -30.34 14.71 -14.24
N GLU A 627 -30.26 15.95 -13.77
CA GLU A 627 -31.37 16.88 -13.72
C GLU A 627 -30.85 18.32 -13.76
N PRO A 628 -31.44 19.20 -14.60
CA PRO A 628 -31.10 20.62 -14.61
C PRO A 628 -31.22 21.23 -13.20
N ASN A 629 -30.23 22.01 -12.78
CA ASN A 629 -30.16 22.65 -11.46
C ASN A 629 -30.02 21.72 -10.25
N TYR A 630 -29.87 20.39 -10.44
CA TYR A 630 -29.56 19.50 -9.33
C TYR A 630 -28.12 19.70 -8.85
N GLN A 631 -27.99 20.43 -7.73
CA GLN A 631 -26.70 20.81 -7.14
C GLN A 631 -26.72 20.58 -5.62
N PRO A 632 -26.70 19.32 -5.14
CA PRO A 632 -26.66 19.05 -3.71
C PRO A 632 -25.35 19.58 -3.09
N PRO A 633 -25.37 20.15 -1.88
CA PRO A 633 -24.16 20.57 -1.20
C PRO A 633 -23.19 19.41 -0.94
N VAL A 634 -21.89 19.68 -1.12
CA VAL A 634 -20.81 18.69 -1.03
C VAL A 634 -19.88 18.98 0.15
N THR A 635 -19.54 17.95 0.91
CA THR A 635 -18.39 17.95 1.83
C THR A 635 -17.34 16.98 1.29
N PHE A 636 -16.14 17.47 1.01
CA PHE A 636 -15.02 16.72 0.45
C PHE A 636 -13.92 16.57 1.49
N VAL A 637 -13.63 15.34 1.90
CA VAL A 637 -12.68 15.02 2.98
C VAL A 637 -11.62 14.07 2.44
N VAL A 638 -10.36 14.48 2.48
CA VAL A 638 -9.22 13.59 2.21
C VAL A 638 -8.90 12.79 3.47
N VAL A 639 -8.62 11.50 3.29
CA VAL A 639 -8.22 10.56 4.33
C VAL A 639 -6.78 10.12 4.07
N GLN A 640 -5.91 10.27 5.05
CA GLN A 640 -4.52 9.84 4.98
C GLN A 640 -4.22 8.89 6.13
N LYS A 641 -4.09 7.60 5.83
CA LYS A 641 -3.63 6.59 6.82
C LYS A 641 -2.10 6.47 6.89
N ARG A 642 -1.43 6.82 5.79
CA ARG A 642 0.02 6.59 5.62
C ARG A 642 0.80 7.89 5.84
N HIS A 643 0.98 8.25 7.10
CA HIS A 643 1.83 9.37 7.52
C HIS A 643 2.73 8.99 8.71
N HIS A 644 3.53 9.96 9.15
CA HIS A 644 4.56 9.78 10.18
C HIS A 644 4.16 10.29 11.56
N THR A 645 3.05 11.02 11.70
CA THR A 645 2.49 11.39 13.01
C THR A 645 2.11 10.15 13.83
N ARG A 646 2.60 10.09 15.08
CA ARG A 646 2.23 9.08 16.09
C ARG A 646 1.78 9.82 17.34
N LEU A 647 0.78 9.27 18.02
CA LEU A 647 0.24 9.82 19.25
C LEU A 647 0.49 8.79 20.37
N PHE A 648 1.00 9.28 21.49
CA PHE A 648 1.30 8.50 22.67
C PHE A 648 0.52 9.09 23.85
N ALA A 649 0.07 8.24 24.77
CA ALA A 649 -0.51 8.73 26.02
C ALA A 649 0.60 9.34 26.88
N ASN A 650 0.32 10.49 27.50
CA ASN A 650 1.27 11.14 28.41
C ASN A 650 1.61 10.26 29.63
N ASN A 651 0.64 9.43 30.06
CA ASN A 651 0.83 8.44 31.10
C ASN A 651 0.44 7.04 30.58
N HIS A 652 1.44 6.22 30.26
CA HIS A 652 1.25 4.83 29.80
C HIS A 652 0.61 3.90 30.84
N HIS A 653 0.50 4.32 32.10
CA HIS A 653 -0.13 3.56 33.17
C HIS A 653 -1.61 3.90 33.39
N ASP A 654 -2.10 4.98 32.79
CA ASP A 654 -3.50 5.39 32.94
C ASP A 654 -4.42 4.61 31.98
N ARG A 655 -5.15 3.65 32.55
CA ARG A 655 -6.10 2.79 31.82
C ARG A 655 -7.29 3.56 31.20
N ASN A 656 -7.49 4.82 31.56
CA ASN A 656 -8.49 5.68 30.92
C ASN A 656 -7.99 6.34 29.64
N THR A 657 -6.69 6.22 29.32
CA THR A 657 -6.08 6.81 28.12
C THR A 657 -5.42 5.78 27.21
N VAL A 658 -5.10 4.58 27.73
CA VAL A 658 -4.50 3.50 26.96
C VAL A 658 -5.30 2.20 26.93
N ASP A 659 -5.20 1.48 25.81
CA ASP A 659 -5.68 0.11 25.67
C ASP A 659 -4.67 -0.92 26.23
N LYS A 660 -5.03 -2.21 26.17
CA LYS A 660 -4.19 -3.32 26.67
C LYS A 660 -2.82 -3.43 26.00
N SER A 661 -2.63 -2.85 24.82
CA SER A 661 -1.36 -2.85 24.09
C SER A 661 -0.47 -1.66 24.45
N GLY A 662 -1.00 -0.70 25.21
CA GLY A 662 -0.38 0.59 25.51
C GLY A 662 -0.65 1.68 24.47
N ASN A 663 -1.56 1.44 23.52
CA ASN A 663 -1.96 2.44 22.52
C ASN A 663 -3.03 3.37 23.07
N ILE A 664 -3.11 4.59 22.53
CA ILE A 664 -4.23 5.50 22.78
C ILE A 664 -5.59 4.84 22.48
N LEU A 665 -6.62 5.19 23.23
CA LEU A 665 -7.94 4.59 23.10
C LEU A 665 -8.60 4.87 21.73
N PRO A 666 -9.43 3.95 21.21
CA PRO A 666 -10.28 4.21 20.06
C PRO A 666 -11.21 5.41 20.30
N GLY A 667 -11.36 6.27 19.30
CA GLY A 667 -12.10 7.52 19.41
C GLY A 667 -11.23 8.72 19.81
N THR A 668 -9.94 8.52 20.10
CA THR A 668 -9.02 9.64 20.38
C THR A 668 -8.91 10.54 19.16
N VAL A 669 -9.29 11.81 19.32
CA VAL A 669 -9.24 12.87 18.31
C VAL A 669 -8.30 13.98 18.75
N VAL A 670 -7.51 14.49 17.81
CA VAL A 670 -6.66 15.68 17.98
C VAL A 670 -6.90 16.59 16.78
N ASP A 671 -7.45 17.76 17.05
CA ASP A 671 -7.76 18.82 16.10
C ASP A 671 -7.11 20.16 16.48
N SER A 672 -6.12 20.10 17.38
CA SER A 672 -5.41 21.27 17.89
C SER A 672 -3.89 21.08 17.89
N LYS A 673 -3.16 22.19 17.93
CA LYS A 673 -1.68 22.31 18.01
C LYS A 673 -0.93 21.73 16.82
N ILE A 674 -1.00 20.41 16.59
CA ILE A 674 -0.28 19.68 15.54
C ILE A 674 -1.03 19.63 14.19
N CYS A 675 -2.24 20.19 14.16
CA CYS A 675 -3.08 20.33 12.97
C CYS A 675 -2.66 21.55 12.13
N HIS A 676 -3.25 21.68 10.94
CA HIS A 676 -2.96 22.75 10.00
C HIS A 676 -3.24 24.14 10.62
N PRO A 677 -2.41 25.17 10.37
CA PRO A 677 -2.60 26.49 10.97
C PRO A 677 -3.98 27.13 10.73
N THR A 678 -4.58 26.89 9.56
CA THR A 678 -5.79 27.59 9.10
C THR A 678 -6.89 26.69 8.53
N GLU A 679 -6.55 25.44 8.18
CA GLU A 679 -7.48 24.57 7.45
C GLU A 679 -8.21 23.66 8.44
N PHE A 680 -9.32 23.07 8.00
CA PHE A 680 -10.08 22.15 8.83
C PHE A 680 -9.54 20.73 8.68
N ASP A 681 -8.65 20.34 9.60
CA ASP A 681 -8.10 19.00 9.68
C ASP A 681 -8.10 18.44 11.10
N PHE A 682 -8.08 17.11 11.21
CA PHE A 682 -8.01 16.42 12.49
C PHE A 682 -7.43 15.01 12.36
N TYR A 683 -6.73 14.56 13.39
CA TYR A 683 -6.32 13.18 13.55
C TYR A 683 -7.36 12.40 14.35
N LEU A 684 -7.74 11.22 13.89
CA LEU A 684 -8.65 10.33 14.59
C LEU A 684 -8.06 8.91 14.68
N CYS A 685 -7.81 8.44 15.89
CA CYS A 685 -7.52 7.04 16.16
C CYS A 685 -8.81 6.28 16.47
N SER A 686 -9.53 5.84 15.44
CA SER A 686 -10.84 5.18 15.59
C SER A 686 -10.78 3.70 16.02
N HIS A 687 -9.59 3.09 16.10
CA HIS A 687 -9.42 1.64 16.26
C HIS A 687 -8.50 1.29 17.43
N ALA A 688 -8.67 0.07 17.96
CA ALA A 688 -7.80 -0.45 19.01
C ALA A 688 -6.48 -0.99 18.44
N GLY A 689 -5.39 -0.73 19.15
CA GLY A 689 -4.06 -1.23 18.81
C GLY A 689 -3.95 -2.73 19.13
N ILE A 690 -4.00 -3.58 18.11
CA ILE A 690 -3.80 -5.03 18.31
C ILE A 690 -2.32 -5.34 18.48
N GLN A 691 -1.49 -4.70 17.65
CA GLN A 691 -0.06 -4.94 17.60
C GLN A 691 0.64 -3.65 17.17
N GLY A 692 1.83 -3.42 17.73
CA GLY A 692 2.64 -2.26 17.39
C GLY A 692 2.07 -0.96 17.94
N THR A 693 2.38 0.15 17.26
CA THR A 693 1.86 1.48 17.57
C THR A 693 0.77 1.84 16.56
N SER A 694 -0.40 2.23 17.06
CA SER A 694 -1.55 2.67 16.28
C SER A 694 -1.18 3.87 15.42
N ARG A 695 -1.79 3.92 14.23
CA ARG A 695 -1.69 5.06 13.33
C ARG A 695 -3.03 5.76 13.31
N PRO A 696 -3.20 6.91 13.98
CA PRO A 696 -4.40 7.71 13.79
C PRO A 696 -4.52 8.06 12.31
N ALA A 697 -5.71 8.07 11.74
CA ALA A 697 -5.91 8.56 10.38
C ALA A 697 -6.02 10.08 10.42
N HIS A 698 -5.43 10.76 9.45
CA HIS A 698 -5.53 12.21 9.29
C HIS A 698 -6.63 12.53 8.28
N TYR A 699 -7.59 13.34 8.70
CA TYR A 699 -8.72 13.78 7.90
C TYR A 699 -8.56 15.25 7.61
N HIS A 700 -8.64 15.63 6.34
CA HIS A 700 -8.48 17.00 5.90
C HIS A 700 -9.69 17.40 5.05
N VAL A 701 -10.45 18.39 5.50
CA VAL A 701 -11.65 18.88 4.81
C VAL A 701 -11.24 19.92 3.78
N LEU A 702 -11.26 19.53 2.50
CA LEU A 702 -10.88 20.41 1.40
C LEU A 702 -12.01 21.31 0.93
N TRP A 703 -13.26 20.89 1.16
CA TRP A 703 -14.44 21.65 0.77
C TRP A 703 -15.63 21.26 1.65
N ASP A 704 -16.44 22.23 2.09
CA ASP A 704 -17.62 21.93 2.89
C ASP A 704 -18.74 22.96 2.73
N GLU A 705 -19.71 22.64 1.86
CA GLU A 705 -20.93 23.42 1.71
C GLU A 705 -22.05 23.00 2.68
N ASN A 706 -21.93 21.82 3.28
CA ASN A 706 -22.89 21.35 4.27
C ASN A 706 -22.68 22.02 5.63
N LYS A 707 -21.54 22.69 5.82
CA LYS A 707 -21.18 23.47 7.02
C LYS A 707 -21.18 22.61 8.28
N PHE A 708 -20.47 21.48 8.22
CA PHE A 708 -20.22 20.65 9.38
C PHE A 708 -19.47 21.45 10.45
N THR A 709 -19.88 21.25 11.70
CA THR A 709 -19.04 21.59 12.84
C THR A 709 -17.92 20.54 12.98
N ALA A 710 -16.83 20.93 13.64
CA ALA A 710 -15.74 20.01 13.97
C ALA A 710 -16.26 18.75 14.69
N ASP A 711 -17.03 18.94 15.76
CA ASP A 711 -17.63 17.83 16.52
C ASP A 711 -18.58 16.97 15.69
N GLY A 712 -19.37 17.59 14.80
CA GLY A 712 -20.31 16.88 13.94
C GLY A 712 -19.61 15.94 12.97
N LEU A 713 -18.57 16.43 12.27
CA LEU A 713 -17.84 15.62 11.31
C LEU A 713 -16.97 14.57 12.00
N GLN A 714 -16.25 14.94 13.07
CA GLN A 714 -15.42 14.01 13.84
C GLN A 714 -16.24 12.85 14.42
N SER A 715 -17.41 13.16 15.00
CA SER A 715 -18.34 12.15 15.54
C SER A 715 -18.90 11.26 14.43
N LEU A 716 -19.31 11.84 13.29
CA LEU A 716 -19.77 11.07 12.14
C LEU A 716 -18.69 10.11 11.64
N THR A 717 -17.47 10.61 11.40
CA THR A 717 -16.34 9.81 10.92
C THR A 717 -16.02 8.68 11.89
N ASN A 718 -15.98 8.95 13.20
CA ASN A 718 -15.76 7.93 14.23
C ASN A 718 -16.88 6.88 14.24
N ASN A 719 -18.15 7.30 14.23
CA ASN A 719 -19.28 6.40 14.33
C ASN A 719 -19.38 5.46 13.12
N LEU A 720 -19.10 6.00 11.92
CA LEU A 720 -19.02 5.19 10.71
C LEU A 720 -17.94 4.10 10.82
N CYS A 721 -16.81 4.31 11.50
CA CYS A 721 -15.79 3.26 11.69
C CYS A 721 -16.31 1.99 12.39
N TYR A 722 -17.47 2.04 13.04
CA TYR A 722 -18.12 0.87 13.66
C TYR A 722 -19.09 0.13 12.73
N THR A 723 -19.36 0.63 11.52
CA THR A 723 -20.28 -0.01 10.54
C THR A 723 -19.54 -0.82 9.47
N TYR A 724 -18.22 -1.04 9.62
CA TYR A 724 -17.46 -1.87 8.70
C TYR A 724 -17.93 -3.33 8.74
N ALA A 725 -18.44 -3.83 7.61
CA ALA A 725 -19.20 -5.07 7.54
C ALA A 725 -18.39 -6.34 7.84
N ARG A 726 -17.07 -6.34 7.67
CA ARG A 726 -16.27 -7.57 7.66
C ARG A 726 -15.81 -8.05 9.03
N CYS A 727 -16.02 -7.27 10.09
CA CYS A 727 -15.64 -7.65 11.45
C CYS A 727 -16.45 -6.91 12.52
N THR A 728 -16.44 -7.42 13.74
CA THR A 728 -17.03 -6.78 14.92
C THR A 728 -16.01 -5.90 15.65
N ARG A 729 -15.39 -4.99 14.91
CA ARG A 729 -14.37 -4.06 15.44
C ARG A 729 -14.48 -2.72 14.72
N SER A 730 -14.18 -1.65 15.44
CA SER A 730 -13.96 -0.36 14.81
C SER A 730 -12.68 -0.40 13.97
N VAL A 731 -12.76 0.09 12.73
CA VAL A 731 -11.63 0.11 11.79
C VAL A 731 -10.90 1.45 11.81
N SER A 732 -9.67 1.45 11.27
CA SER A 732 -8.73 2.58 11.38
C SER A 732 -9.01 3.76 10.45
N ILE A 733 -9.89 3.60 9.48
CA ILE A 733 -10.34 4.62 8.53
C ILE A 733 -11.82 4.41 8.28
N VAL A 734 -12.51 5.47 7.85
CA VAL A 734 -13.95 5.45 7.62
C VAL A 734 -14.31 4.38 6.56
N PRO A 735 -15.37 3.55 6.76
CA PRO A 735 -15.62 2.40 5.89
C PRO A 735 -15.77 2.69 4.39
N PRO A 736 -16.40 3.80 3.92
CA PRO A 736 -16.40 4.16 2.50
C PRO A 736 -15.00 4.13 1.88
N ALA A 737 -14.01 4.79 2.51
CA ALA A 737 -12.62 4.78 2.05
C ALA A 737 -12.03 3.36 2.09
N TYR A 738 -12.31 2.61 3.17
CA TYR A 738 -11.86 1.22 3.30
C TYR A 738 -12.43 0.32 2.19
N TYR A 739 -13.71 0.47 1.86
CA TYR A 739 -14.39 -0.28 0.81
C TYR A 739 -13.87 0.08 -0.58
N ALA A 740 -13.58 1.35 -0.84
CA ALA A 740 -12.95 1.78 -2.09
C ALA A 740 -11.59 1.09 -2.29
N HIS A 741 -10.73 1.08 -1.26
CA HIS A 741 -9.45 0.36 -1.30
C HIS A 741 -9.64 -1.15 -1.53
N LEU A 742 -10.67 -1.78 -0.93
CA LEU A 742 -10.99 -3.19 -1.19
C LEU A 742 -11.45 -3.44 -2.63
N ALA A 743 -12.27 -2.55 -3.18
CA ALA A 743 -12.74 -2.64 -4.55
C ALA A 743 -11.59 -2.44 -5.57
N ALA A 744 -10.72 -1.46 -5.35
CA ALA A 744 -9.53 -1.24 -6.18
C ALA A 744 -8.58 -2.46 -6.14
N PHE A 745 -8.33 -3.01 -4.95
CA PHE A 745 -7.52 -4.21 -4.81
C PHE A 745 -8.17 -5.44 -5.46
N ARG A 746 -9.50 -5.58 -5.38
CA ARG A 746 -10.22 -6.66 -6.06
C ARG A 746 -10.08 -6.53 -7.58
N ALA A 747 -10.24 -5.33 -8.12
CA ALA A 747 -10.18 -5.07 -9.55
C ALA A 747 -8.80 -5.36 -10.18
N ARG A 748 -7.72 -5.36 -9.39
CA ARG A 748 -6.40 -5.81 -9.84
C ARG A 748 -6.41 -7.25 -10.36
N PHE A 749 -7.26 -8.11 -9.81
CA PHE A 749 -7.37 -9.50 -10.27
C PHE A 749 -8.13 -9.65 -11.59
N TYR A 750 -8.81 -8.61 -12.06
CA TYR A 750 -9.55 -8.65 -13.34
C TYR A 750 -8.66 -8.28 -14.53
N MET A 751 -7.44 -7.83 -14.29
CA MET A 751 -6.50 -7.53 -15.36
C MET A 751 -5.92 -8.83 -15.94
N ASP A 752 -5.88 -8.94 -17.26
CA ASP A 752 -5.33 -10.12 -17.96
C ASP A 752 -3.83 -10.30 -17.69
N ALA A 753 -3.43 -11.56 -17.49
CA ALA A 753 -2.04 -11.94 -17.23
C ALA A 753 -1.07 -11.56 -18.36
N GLU A 754 -1.55 -11.42 -19.61
CA GLU A 754 -0.73 -11.06 -20.78
C GLU A 754 -0.17 -9.63 -20.71
N SER A 755 -0.79 -8.73 -19.94
CA SER A 755 -0.25 -7.38 -19.71
C SER A 755 1.00 -7.36 -18.81
N SER A 756 1.33 -8.50 -18.21
CA SER A 756 2.36 -8.67 -17.17
C SER A 756 3.60 -9.42 -17.66
N GLU A 757 3.81 -9.61 -18.97
CA GLU A 757 4.98 -10.34 -19.49
C GLU A 757 6.34 -9.64 -19.25
N SER A 758 6.37 -8.39 -18.79
CA SER A 758 7.61 -7.76 -18.26
C SER A 758 7.83 -7.94 -16.74
N GLY A 759 6.89 -8.57 -16.03
CA GLY A 759 6.93 -8.78 -14.59
C GLY A 759 6.64 -10.23 -14.24
N SER A 760 7.53 -11.15 -14.60
CA SER A 760 7.42 -12.58 -14.30
C SER A 760 7.04 -12.87 -12.84
N MET A 761 5.78 -13.30 -12.67
CA MET A 761 5.32 -14.27 -11.67
C MET A 761 5.83 -15.64 -12.12
N THR A 762 6.59 -16.35 -11.27
CA THR A 762 7.05 -17.71 -11.58
C THR A 762 6.32 -18.76 -10.75
N SER A 763 5.70 -19.71 -11.44
CA SER A 763 5.85 -21.14 -11.18
C SER A 763 5.82 -21.87 -12.54
N GLY A 764 6.95 -22.45 -12.97
CA GLY A 764 7.15 -23.12 -14.27
C GLY A 764 6.54 -24.53 -14.35
N ALA A 765 6.69 -25.35 -15.40
CA ALA A 765 7.33 -25.29 -16.73
C ALA A 765 6.62 -26.38 -17.59
N ALA A 766 6.39 -26.22 -18.91
CA ALA A 766 7.18 -26.73 -20.06
C ALA A 766 6.20 -26.79 -21.27
N GLY A 767 6.51 -26.65 -22.56
CA GLY A 767 7.70 -26.37 -23.37
C GLY A 767 7.33 -26.63 -24.86
N GLY A 768 8.06 -26.06 -25.84
CA GLY A 768 8.11 -26.57 -27.23
C GLY A 768 8.07 -25.57 -28.41
N ARG A 769 9.28 -25.23 -28.92
CA ARG A 769 9.75 -25.06 -30.32
C ARG A 769 9.15 -24.01 -31.31
N GLY A 770 10.03 -23.07 -31.70
CA GLY A 770 10.47 -22.89 -33.11
C GLY A 770 10.21 -21.53 -33.80
N GLY A 771 11.28 -20.83 -34.26
CA GLY A 771 11.18 -19.82 -35.34
C GLY A 771 12.03 -18.55 -35.17
N MET A 772 12.96 -18.30 -36.09
CA MET A 772 14.00 -17.25 -36.10
C MET A 772 13.51 -15.84 -36.53
N GLY A 773 14.24 -14.78 -36.11
CA GLY A 773 14.52 -13.64 -36.99
C GLY A 773 14.46 -12.22 -36.39
N GLY A 774 15.60 -11.51 -36.41
CA GLY A 774 15.64 -10.05 -36.64
C GLY A 774 15.88 -9.12 -35.46
N ALA A 775 17.15 -8.82 -35.15
CA ALA A 775 17.56 -7.78 -34.22
C ALA A 775 17.60 -6.39 -34.88
N GLY A 776 16.97 -5.39 -34.26
CA GLY A 776 17.06 -3.97 -34.59
C GLY A 776 17.15 -3.10 -33.33
N PRO A 777 17.84 -1.95 -33.35
CA PRO A 777 18.29 -1.25 -32.14
C PRO A 777 17.14 -0.54 -31.41
N ARG A 778 17.06 -0.75 -30.09
CA ARG A 778 16.10 -0.07 -29.20
C ARG A 778 16.46 1.40 -29.04
N SER A 779 15.70 2.25 -29.73
CA SER A 779 15.57 3.67 -29.42
C SER A 779 14.74 3.85 -28.14
N THR A 780 15.23 4.67 -27.22
CA THR A 780 14.55 5.13 -26.01
C THR A 780 13.38 6.05 -26.38
N ARG A 781 12.22 5.46 -26.67
CA ARG A 781 10.96 6.23 -26.76
C ARG A 781 10.50 6.62 -25.35
N LEU A 782 10.30 7.92 -25.15
CA LEU A 782 9.44 8.49 -24.11
C LEU A 782 8.10 7.73 -24.10
N PRO A 783 7.47 7.49 -22.93
CA PRO A 783 6.15 6.89 -22.91
C PRO A 783 5.19 7.82 -23.65
N ALA A 784 4.60 7.32 -24.73
CA ALA A 784 3.53 8.02 -25.42
C ALA A 784 2.40 8.28 -24.41
N ALA A 785 2.03 9.55 -24.21
CA ALA A 785 0.96 9.97 -23.30
C ALA A 785 -0.44 9.43 -23.69
N ASN A 786 -0.56 8.66 -24.78
CA ASN A 786 -1.83 8.19 -25.36
C ASN A 786 -1.85 6.68 -25.67
N ALA A 787 -1.12 5.83 -24.93
CA ALA A 787 -1.42 4.39 -24.98
C ALA A 787 -2.79 4.16 -24.33
N ALA A 788 -3.81 3.81 -25.12
CA ALA A 788 -5.16 3.57 -24.64
C ALA A 788 -5.16 2.51 -23.53
N VAL A 789 -5.56 2.92 -22.31
CA VAL A 789 -5.66 2.00 -21.18
C VAL A 789 -6.77 1.01 -21.48
N ARG A 790 -6.43 -0.28 -21.52
CA ARG A 790 -7.43 -1.33 -21.77
C ARG A 790 -8.47 -1.31 -20.64
N PRO A 791 -9.78 -1.24 -20.96
CA PRO A 791 -10.81 -1.22 -19.95
C PRO A 791 -10.84 -2.55 -19.17
N LEU A 792 -11.23 -2.48 -17.90
CA LEU A 792 -11.47 -3.68 -17.10
C LEU A 792 -12.68 -4.45 -17.65
N PRO A 793 -12.71 -5.78 -17.52
CA PRO A 793 -13.91 -6.56 -17.80
C PRO A 793 -15.11 -6.03 -17.02
N ALA A 794 -16.27 -5.95 -17.68
CA ALA A 794 -17.50 -5.50 -17.02
C ALA A 794 -17.94 -6.53 -15.98
N LEU A 795 -18.19 -6.08 -14.76
CA LEU A 795 -18.84 -6.89 -13.73
C LEU A 795 -20.28 -7.21 -14.15
N LYS A 796 -20.79 -8.39 -13.77
CA LYS A 796 -22.21 -8.71 -13.96
C LYS A 796 -23.09 -7.86 -13.05
N GLU A 797 -24.27 -7.48 -13.54
CA GLU A 797 -25.18 -6.55 -12.86
C GLU A 797 -25.61 -7.01 -11.47
N ASN A 798 -25.86 -8.31 -11.29
CA ASN A 798 -26.21 -8.87 -9.98
C ASN A 798 -25.07 -8.76 -8.95
N VAL A 799 -23.81 -8.84 -9.40
CA VAL A 799 -22.62 -8.67 -8.56
C VAL A 799 -22.36 -7.20 -8.23
N LYS A 800 -22.58 -6.28 -9.18
CA LYS A 800 -22.38 -4.83 -8.97
C LYS A 800 -23.24 -4.25 -7.85
N ARG A 801 -24.42 -4.83 -7.61
CA ARG A 801 -25.40 -4.36 -6.62
C ARG A 801 -25.09 -4.78 -5.18
N VAL A 802 -24.10 -5.64 -4.98
CA VAL A 802 -23.72 -6.15 -3.66
C VAL A 802 -22.29 -5.78 -3.31
N MET A 803 -21.91 -5.94 -2.04
CA MET A 803 -20.56 -5.68 -1.56
C MET A 803 -19.60 -6.83 -1.91
N PHE A 804 -19.48 -7.19 -3.20
CA PHE A 804 -18.72 -8.35 -3.68
C PHE A 804 -17.24 -8.33 -3.26
N TYR A 805 -16.67 -7.13 -3.11
CA TYR A 805 -15.31 -6.88 -2.65
C TYR A 805 -15.07 -7.19 -1.16
N CYS A 806 -16.14 -7.45 -0.39
CA CYS A 806 -16.03 -7.71 1.04
C CYS A 806 -15.46 -9.08 1.45
#